data_AF-A0A1B3WR62-F1
#
_entry.id   AF-A0A1B3WR62-F1
#
_cell.length_a   1.000
_cell.length_b   1.000
_cell.length_c   1.000
_cell.angle_alpha   90.00
_cell.angle_beta   90.00
_cell.angle_gamma   90.00
#
_symmetry.space_group_name_H-M   'P 1'
#
loop_
_entity.id
_entity.type
_entity.pdbx_description
1 polymer ?
#
loop_
_entity_poly.entity_id
_entity_poly.type
_entity_poly.pdbx_seq_one_letter_code
_entity_poly.pdbx_strand_id
1 'polypeptide(L)'
;MRQNFAQQNYITRPQFTELTNAGFQLENFDVAEKLLIAWLREYPSDLWMRYRLAIVLFKTGKTHDAIRLSELIVRYDPEFQEVWALLSVLYPDGSEERKAAKTRAQRLKKTEALSPDADSGTPLSFLKTVFRRKPGPKDVMLEDIDDFDIFSALKIAKDSFQRQDPESYRRLMNIYLRRWPHAIQFKLLYGEFLNQIGSIEEGAKLIHSTIESDLLGMVAGRLWGERNSYRRLFFAPEELSVDLSGIPIPEKIVQAAKLERIPGISVADDDLSPDEPLETELDGADESGDDSAQGDEAEDAPDVSVLEIDDATSETKATVTGETAETPVARERKQAIAEKPNSFQNWFFSLFRRKPAVESATGLKEYVYKLDVANSDERFPIYVVLSTIGGLTAKYGKNNKDFIGKEMQLVAEAVDNREGWNAMVFYPDEFATNHRAYQDPTLIKQELVKLDRALSEKGSMIGAVLIVGGPEVVPFFSLKNPAMDDDLSIPSDAPYATFDETRIFDQQWQLGRVPGDNSSDPGLLLSQLRNIQNHHIRSAETEIRQRRKNRKAKKTLSFSGFSKAIKESKTFGLSAQVWERPSVAVYRNIAGNGSLATSPGVTATNFPVSHLEECQYAYFNLHGIKGKPNWYGQKDPRDQSTLTTLPIALQMSNLDHLHRAPDVVFAENCYGAEIDKRNESNAISLHMIGKGTKVFIGSTTISYGAVTLPLTAADLLAHLFWQHLRTGISTGEAFRRAKKNFASETEAESGALDGEIQKTLLSFIFLGDPLFAVDPNANITDRAQRAKTAKRYDLVRERLDSKIAIDSALAKQIFDKIRETYQIATLDDTYTSCTVQKQFRSGKSPNDPKKPGEETDYVIIYAKDIRQNDIVTRSLTRVTVSPGGEIRKVSFSR
;
A
#
# COMPACT_ATOMS: atom_id res chain seq x y z
N MET A 1 -3.98 37.81 45.79
CA MET A 1 -5.37 38.05 46.24
C MET A 1 -6.33 37.79 45.10
N ARG A 2 -6.93 36.60 45.07
CA ARG A 2 -8.32 36.31 44.66
C ARG A 2 -8.61 34.93 45.24
N GLN A 3 -9.07 34.94 46.49
CA GLN A 3 -9.60 33.79 47.20
C GLN A 3 -11.11 33.72 46.93
N ASN A 4 -11.60 32.49 46.83
CA ASN A 4 -12.94 32.02 47.20
C ASN A 4 -14.16 32.65 46.53
N PHE A 5 -14.84 31.87 45.70
CA PHE A 5 -16.21 31.37 45.94
C PHE A 5 -16.46 30.21 44.93
N ALA A 6 -16.84 29.02 45.44
CA ALA A 6 -17.30 27.79 44.73
C ALA A 6 -16.46 26.49 44.85
N GLN A 7 -15.65 26.27 45.90
CA GLN A 7 -14.88 25.02 46.09
C GLN A 7 -15.46 24.10 47.19
N GLN A 8 -16.77 24.16 47.46
CA GLN A 8 -17.37 23.39 48.57
C GLN A 8 -17.78 21.95 48.22
N ASN A 9 -17.69 21.49 46.97
CA ASN A 9 -18.16 20.15 46.59
C ASN A 9 -17.10 19.22 45.97
N TYR A 10 -15.82 19.61 45.97
CA TYR A 10 -14.78 18.88 45.24
C TYR A 10 -13.86 18.09 46.20
N ILE A 11 -13.62 16.83 45.88
CA ILE A 11 -12.69 15.95 46.60
C ILE A 11 -11.36 15.90 45.85
N THR A 12 -10.25 16.13 46.55
CA THR A 12 -8.89 16.06 45.98
C THR A 12 -8.45 14.62 45.72
N ARG A 13 -7.49 14.40 44.82
CA ARG A 13 -6.97 13.04 44.52
C ARG A 13 -6.52 12.25 45.76
N PRO A 14 -5.78 12.82 46.73
CA PRO A 14 -5.39 12.06 47.93
C PRO A 14 -6.61 11.62 48.74
N GLN A 15 -7.59 12.51 48.92
CA GLN A 15 -8.85 12.18 49.62
C GLN A 15 -9.64 11.11 48.84
N PHE A 16 -9.72 11.23 47.52
CA PHE A 16 -10.34 10.23 46.64
C PHE A 16 -9.63 8.86 46.72
N THR A 17 -8.30 8.86 46.86
CA THR A 17 -7.50 7.64 47.04
C THR A 17 -7.82 6.96 48.38
N GLU A 18 -7.95 7.72 49.47
CA GLU A 18 -8.40 7.20 50.76
C GLU A 18 -9.82 6.65 50.70
N LEU A 19 -10.72 7.35 50.00
CA LEU A 19 -12.11 6.93 49.83
C LEU A 19 -12.24 5.61 49.06
N THR A 20 -11.53 5.48 47.94
CA THR A 20 -11.51 4.23 47.16
C THR A 20 -10.77 3.10 47.87
N ASN A 21 -9.73 3.40 48.67
CA ASN A 21 -9.07 2.43 49.55
C ASN A 21 -10.04 1.88 50.59
N ALA A 22 -10.82 2.76 51.25
CA ALA A 22 -11.81 2.36 52.24
C ALA A 22 -12.91 1.48 51.62
N GLY A 23 -13.42 1.86 50.45
CA GLY A 23 -14.38 1.03 49.69
C GLY A 23 -13.81 -0.36 49.36
N PHE A 24 -12.55 -0.42 48.94
CA PHE A 24 -11.86 -1.68 48.65
C PHE A 24 -11.64 -2.54 49.91
N GLN A 25 -11.22 -1.95 51.03
CA GLN A 25 -10.97 -2.67 52.29
C GLN A 25 -12.24 -3.22 52.94
N LEU A 26 -13.37 -2.52 52.74
CA LEU A 26 -14.68 -2.95 53.19
C LEU A 26 -15.40 -3.88 52.18
N GLU A 27 -14.69 -4.33 51.14
CA GLU A 27 -15.18 -5.20 50.06
C GLU A 27 -16.43 -4.64 49.32
N ASN A 28 -16.62 -3.33 49.36
CA ASN A 28 -17.71 -2.66 48.65
C ASN A 28 -17.24 -2.23 47.24
N PHE A 29 -17.07 -3.24 46.39
CA PHE A 29 -16.46 -3.08 45.07
C PHE A 29 -17.33 -2.26 44.10
N ASP A 30 -18.66 -2.31 44.20
CA ASP A 30 -19.57 -1.57 43.32
C ASP A 30 -19.45 -0.05 43.52
N VAL A 31 -19.34 0.40 44.77
CA VAL A 31 -19.09 1.82 45.08
C VAL A 31 -17.70 2.22 44.63
N ALA A 32 -16.68 1.39 44.88
CA ALA A 32 -15.32 1.65 44.42
C ALA A 32 -15.23 1.74 42.88
N GLU A 33 -15.95 0.89 42.15
CA GLU A 33 -16.04 0.91 40.69
C GLU A 33 -16.66 2.23 40.20
N LYS A 34 -17.83 2.62 40.74
CA LYS A 34 -18.52 3.88 40.40
C LYS A 34 -17.64 5.11 40.64
N LEU A 35 -16.97 5.15 41.78
CA LEU A 35 -16.05 6.23 42.14
C LEU A 35 -14.88 6.31 41.14
N LEU A 36 -14.22 5.18 40.85
CA LEU A 36 -13.08 5.14 39.94
C LEU A 36 -13.47 5.50 38.49
N ILE A 37 -14.65 5.09 38.03
CA ILE A 37 -15.18 5.50 36.72
C ILE A 37 -15.44 7.01 36.70
N ALA A 38 -16.01 7.58 37.76
CA ALA A 38 -16.23 9.03 37.84
C ALA A 38 -14.91 9.81 37.80
N TRP A 39 -13.88 9.34 38.50
CA TRP A 39 -12.53 9.93 38.42
C TRP A 39 -11.95 9.84 37.01
N LEU A 40 -11.99 8.66 36.40
CA LEU A 40 -11.41 8.41 35.08
C LEU A 40 -12.20 9.07 33.94
N ARG A 41 -13.43 9.53 34.19
CA ARG A 41 -14.16 10.38 33.24
C ARG A 41 -13.53 11.76 33.11
N GLU A 42 -13.13 12.36 34.24
CA GLU A 42 -12.48 13.68 34.27
C GLU A 42 -10.97 13.58 33.98
N TYR A 43 -10.32 12.55 34.52
CA TYR A 43 -8.88 12.34 34.42
C TYR A 43 -8.58 10.97 33.79
N PRO A 44 -8.89 10.78 32.50
CA PRO A 44 -8.75 9.48 31.86
C PRO A 44 -7.32 8.96 31.92
N SER A 45 -6.31 9.82 31.93
CA SER A 45 -4.90 9.43 31.83
C SER A 45 -4.22 9.15 33.17
N ASP A 46 -4.96 9.07 34.27
CA ASP A 46 -4.43 8.65 35.57
C ASP A 46 -4.18 7.13 35.60
N LEU A 47 -2.97 6.72 35.21
CA LEU A 47 -2.57 5.32 35.11
C LEU A 47 -2.73 4.54 36.42
N TRP A 48 -2.55 5.19 37.58
CA TRP A 48 -2.73 4.56 38.89
C TRP A 48 -4.21 4.27 39.17
N MET A 49 -5.11 5.20 38.82
CA MET A 49 -6.55 4.99 39.00
C MET A 49 -7.10 3.95 38.01
N ARG A 50 -6.57 3.88 36.78
CA ARG A 50 -6.85 2.78 35.85
C ARG A 50 -6.44 1.42 36.42
N TYR A 51 -5.26 1.34 37.02
CA TYR A 51 -4.78 0.11 37.66
C TYR A 51 -5.71 -0.33 38.81
N ARG A 52 -6.14 0.61 39.67
CA ARG A 52 -7.12 0.33 40.74
C ARG A 52 -8.44 -0.19 40.18
N LEU A 53 -8.95 0.43 39.11
CA LEU A 53 -10.17 -0.04 38.44
C LEU A 53 -10.00 -1.46 37.91
N ALA A 54 -8.84 -1.80 37.32
CA ALA A 54 -8.57 -3.16 36.85
C ALA A 54 -8.62 -4.20 38.00
N ILE A 55 -8.14 -3.86 39.19
CA ILE A 55 -8.26 -4.74 40.38
C ILE A 55 -9.73 -4.92 40.76
N VAL A 56 -10.50 -3.82 40.80
CA VAL A 56 -11.93 -3.86 41.16
C VAL A 56 -12.72 -4.70 40.17
N LEU A 57 -12.52 -4.49 38.86
CA LEU A 57 -13.14 -5.29 37.78
C LEU A 57 -12.82 -6.78 37.94
N PHE A 58 -11.57 -7.12 38.28
CA PHE A 58 -11.21 -8.51 38.56
C PHE A 58 -11.95 -9.07 39.78
N LYS A 59 -12.07 -8.29 40.87
CA LYS A 59 -12.76 -8.69 42.09
C LYS A 59 -14.28 -8.85 41.90
N THR A 60 -14.88 -8.10 40.98
CA THR A 60 -16.30 -8.22 40.60
C THR A 60 -16.56 -9.29 39.53
N GLY A 61 -15.54 -10.07 39.14
CA GLY A 61 -15.66 -11.17 38.17
C GLY A 61 -15.51 -10.75 36.70
N LYS A 62 -15.39 -9.45 36.41
CA LYS A 62 -15.16 -8.87 35.07
C LYS A 62 -13.68 -9.02 34.63
N THR A 63 -13.20 -10.27 34.61
CA THR A 63 -11.78 -10.60 34.36
C THR A 63 -11.32 -10.16 32.97
N HIS A 64 -12.17 -10.28 31.94
CA HIS A 64 -11.83 -9.86 30.59
C HIS A 64 -11.57 -8.35 30.50
N ASP A 65 -12.42 -7.54 31.14
CA ASP A 65 -12.25 -6.08 31.18
C ASP A 65 -11.01 -5.67 31.99
N ALA A 66 -10.73 -6.39 33.08
CA ALA A 66 -9.50 -6.20 33.84
C ALA A 66 -8.24 -6.48 33.01
N ILE A 67 -8.25 -7.50 32.14
CA ILE A 67 -7.15 -7.81 31.21
C ILE A 67 -7.01 -6.68 30.19
N ARG A 68 -8.09 -6.31 29.49
CA ARG A 68 -8.07 -5.25 28.47
C ARG A 68 -7.55 -3.93 29.02
N LEU A 69 -8.02 -3.52 30.20
CA LEU A 69 -7.58 -2.30 30.87
C LEU A 69 -6.11 -2.39 31.28
N SER A 70 -5.66 -3.54 31.81
CA SER A 70 -4.27 -3.76 32.20
C SER A 70 -3.31 -3.73 30.99
N GLU A 71 -3.70 -4.34 29.87
CA GLU A 71 -2.94 -4.31 28.61
C GLU A 71 -2.83 -2.88 28.06
N LEU A 72 -3.90 -2.09 28.17
CA LEU A 72 -3.87 -0.69 27.78
C LEU A 72 -2.87 0.11 28.63
N ILE A 73 -2.83 -0.10 29.95
CA ILE A 73 -1.89 0.59 30.84
C ILE A 73 -0.44 0.29 30.44
N VAL A 74 -0.09 -0.99 30.20
CA VAL A 74 1.29 -1.35 29.85
C VAL A 74 1.72 -0.92 28.43
N ARG A 75 0.78 -0.53 27.56
CA ARG A 75 1.11 0.13 26.28
C ARG A 75 1.64 1.56 26.48
N TYR A 76 1.11 2.28 27.46
CA TYR A 76 1.56 3.63 27.82
C TYR A 76 2.78 3.58 28.73
N ASP A 77 2.75 2.69 29.71
CA ASP A 77 3.82 2.49 30.68
C ASP A 77 4.25 1.01 30.75
N PRO A 78 5.16 0.57 29.88
CA PRO A 78 5.65 -0.80 29.87
C PRO A 78 6.40 -1.18 31.15
N GLU A 79 6.90 -0.23 31.93
CA GLU A 79 7.63 -0.48 33.18
C GLU A 79 6.73 -0.48 34.42
N PHE A 80 5.39 -0.45 34.26
CA PHE A 80 4.44 -0.52 35.37
C PHE A 80 4.42 -1.92 36.01
N GLN A 81 5.23 -2.11 37.04
CA GLN A 81 5.45 -3.37 37.73
C GLN A 81 4.16 -4.02 38.26
N GLU A 82 3.32 -3.25 38.93
CA GLU A 82 2.11 -3.72 39.59
C GLU A 82 1.08 -4.26 38.58
N VAL A 83 1.03 -3.68 37.38
CA VAL A 83 0.12 -4.11 36.31
C VAL A 83 0.60 -5.42 35.69
N TRP A 84 1.91 -5.61 35.51
CA TRP A 84 2.44 -6.92 35.08
C TRP A 84 2.22 -8.01 36.12
N ALA A 85 2.32 -7.67 37.41
CA ALA A 85 1.98 -8.60 38.48
C ALA A 85 0.49 -8.98 38.42
N LEU A 86 -0.41 -8.01 38.19
CA LEU A 86 -1.83 -8.26 37.99
C LEU A 86 -2.11 -9.13 36.76
N LEU A 87 -1.56 -8.80 35.58
CA LEU A 87 -1.67 -9.61 34.37
C LEU A 87 -1.21 -11.07 34.58
N SER A 88 -0.16 -11.29 35.39
CA SER A 88 0.29 -12.64 35.72
C SER A 88 -0.70 -13.45 36.57
N VAL A 89 -1.66 -12.78 37.19
CA VAL A 89 -2.79 -13.39 37.92
C VAL A 89 -4.01 -13.51 37.02
N LEU A 90 -4.28 -12.50 36.18
CA LEU A 90 -5.46 -12.46 35.31
C LEU A 90 -5.39 -13.43 34.12
N TYR A 91 -4.22 -13.62 33.53
CA TYR A 91 -4.08 -14.51 32.37
C TYR A 91 -4.34 -15.98 32.71
N PRO A 92 -4.92 -16.77 31.79
CA PRO A 92 -5.26 -18.17 32.03
C PRO A 92 -4.07 -19.01 32.52
N ASP A 93 -4.35 -19.97 33.39
CA ASP A 93 -3.38 -20.93 33.89
C ASP A 93 -2.68 -21.68 32.73
N GLY A 94 -1.35 -21.70 32.74
CA GLY A 94 -0.55 -22.38 31.71
C GLY A 94 -0.31 -21.59 30.41
N SER A 95 -0.98 -20.45 30.21
CA SER A 95 -0.79 -19.59 29.02
C SER A 95 0.63 -19.02 28.92
N GLU A 96 1.09 -18.80 27.69
CA GLU A 96 2.40 -18.19 27.42
C GLU A 96 2.42 -16.72 27.87
N GLU A 97 1.29 -16.03 27.76
CA GLU A 97 1.06 -14.66 28.22
C GLU A 97 1.26 -14.55 29.73
N ARG A 98 0.72 -15.51 30.51
CA ARG A 98 0.93 -15.56 31.95
C ARG A 98 2.40 -15.77 32.31
N LYS A 99 3.09 -16.68 31.61
CA LYS A 99 4.53 -16.93 31.81
C LYS A 99 5.34 -15.67 31.51
N ALA A 100 5.03 -14.99 30.40
CA ALA A 100 5.68 -13.74 30.00
C ALA A 100 5.44 -12.62 31.02
N ALA A 101 4.19 -12.41 31.45
CA ALA A 101 3.82 -11.41 32.46
C ALA A 101 4.54 -11.67 33.79
N LYS A 102 4.58 -12.92 34.26
CA LYS A 102 5.30 -13.31 35.47
C LYS A 102 6.80 -13.04 35.37
N THR A 103 7.42 -13.40 34.24
CA THR A 103 8.84 -13.12 34.00
C THR A 103 9.12 -11.62 33.95
N ARG A 104 8.26 -10.82 33.31
CA ARG A 104 8.37 -9.35 33.23
C ARG A 104 8.26 -8.68 34.59
N ALA A 105 7.24 -9.04 35.38
CA ALA A 105 7.07 -8.54 36.75
C ALA A 105 8.28 -8.86 37.63
N GLN A 106 8.84 -10.08 37.53
CA GLN A 106 10.03 -10.46 38.28
C GLN A 106 11.30 -9.71 37.85
N ARG A 107 11.44 -9.41 36.55
CA ARG A 107 12.59 -8.64 36.02
C ARG A 107 12.56 -7.20 36.54
N LEU A 108 11.40 -6.53 36.46
CA LEU A 108 11.24 -5.16 36.96
C LEU A 108 11.56 -5.06 38.45
N LYS A 109 11.04 -6.01 39.25
CA LYS A 109 11.29 -6.05 40.70
C LYS A 109 12.76 -6.23 41.07
N LYS A 110 13.53 -6.97 40.25
CA LYS A 110 14.98 -7.14 40.45
C LYS A 110 15.74 -5.87 40.09
N THR A 111 15.34 -5.16 39.03
CA THR A 111 15.97 -3.91 38.61
C THR A 111 15.77 -2.81 39.65
N GLU A 112 14.58 -2.72 40.26
CA GLU A 112 14.27 -1.78 41.33
C GLU A 112 15.18 -2.01 42.57
N ALA A 113 15.45 -3.27 42.92
CA ALA A 113 16.35 -3.65 44.00
C ALA A 113 17.85 -3.37 43.75
N LEU A 114 18.23 -3.02 42.52
CA LEU A 114 19.61 -2.76 42.08
C LEU A 114 19.91 -1.26 41.85
N SER A 115 18.92 -0.38 42.01
CA SER A 115 19.11 1.07 41.82
C SER A 115 19.95 1.69 42.96
N PRO A 116 20.93 2.57 42.66
CA PRO A 116 21.78 3.22 43.67
C PRO A 116 21.05 4.17 44.62
N ASP A 117 19.82 4.59 44.30
CA ASP A 117 19.03 5.56 45.08
C ASP A 117 18.06 4.91 46.08
N ALA A 118 18.25 3.64 46.42
CA ALA A 118 17.50 2.98 47.50
C ALA A 118 17.98 3.45 48.89
N ASP A 119 17.86 4.75 49.16
CA ASP A 119 18.03 5.33 50.49
C ASP A 119 16.90 6.34 50.77
N SER A 120 15.69 5.82 51.03
CA SER A 120 14.75 6.43 51.98
C SER A 120 13.61 5.47 52.36
N GLY A 121 13.64 4.95 53.60
CA GLY A 121 12.43 4.57 54.35
C GLY A 121 12.02 3.08 54.35
N THR A 122 12.69 2.28 55.19
CA THR A 122 12.39 0.92 55.68
C THR A 122 10.96 0.67 56.24
N PRO A 123 10.59 -0.56 56.68
CA PRO A 123 11.02 -1.93 56.31
C PRO A 123 9.88 -2.98 56.24
N LEU A 124 10.13 -4.15 55.63
CA LEU A 124 9.85 -5.42 56.31
C LEU A 124 10.67 -6.58 55.72
N SER A 125 11.59 -7.04 56.57
CA SER A 125 12.53 -8.13 56.36
C SER A 125 11.98 -9.40 57.01
N PHE A 126 11.88 -10.49 56.27
CA PHE A 126 12.01 -11.89 56.72
C PHE A 126 11.99 -12.75 55.42
N LEU A 127 13.01 -13.46 54.95
CA LEU A 127 14.04 -14.27 55.59
C LEU A 127 15.36 -14.21 54.81
N LYS A 128 16.45 -14.12 55.55
CA LYS A 128 17.83 -14.09 55.07
C LYS A 128 18.47 -15.48 55.18
N THR A 129 19.26 -15.81 54.15
CA THR A 129 20.53 -16.59 54.23
C THR A 129 20.36 -18.11 54.38
N VAL A 130 21.00 -18.99 53.60
CA VAL A 130 22.43 -19.36 53.53
C VAL A 130 22.63 -20.13 52.20
N PHE A 131 23.52 -19.75 51.28
CA PHE A 131 24.90 -20.25 51.21
C PHE A 131 25.76 -19.36 50.30
N ARG A 132 26.93 -18.97 50.82
CA ARG A 132 28.06 -18.42 50.06
C ARG A 132 28.55 -19.43 49.01
N ARG A 133 28.57 -19.01 47.74
CA ARG A 133 29.65 -19.30 46.78
C ARG A 133 29.79 -18.06 45.90
N LYS A 134 31.01 -17.51 45.79
CA LYS A 134 31.34 -16.63 44.66
C LYS A 134 31.22 -17.45 43.37
N PRO A 135 30.60 -16.91 42.32
CA PRO A 135 31.21 -16.96 41.01
C PRO A 135 31.39 -15.54 40.46
N GLY A 136 32.35 -15.36 39.56
CA GLY A 136 32.62 -14.11 38.86
C GLY A 136 31.43 -13.63 38.02
N PRO A 137 31.58 -12.53 37.26
CA PRO A 137 30.55 -12.03 36.36
C PRO A 137 30.29 -13.11 35.30
N LYS A 138 29.32 -13.98 35.55
CA LYS A 138 28.72 -14.78 34.51
C LYS A 138 27.78 -13.85 33.79
N ASP A 139 28.17 -13.53 32.56
CA ASP A 139 27.27 -13.13 31.50
C ASP A 139 25.91 -13.79 31.69
N VAL A 140 24.89 -12.97 31.93
CA VAL A 140 23.55 -13.36 31.54
C VAL A 140 23.62 -13.38 30.03
N MET A 141 23.64 -14.59 29.48
CA MET A 141 23.71 -14.90 28.05
C MET A 141 22.83 -13.93 27.27
N LEU A 142 23.49 -13.13 26.43
CA LEU A 142 22.89 -12.18 25.50
C LEU A 142 22.25 -12.86 24.28
N GLU A 143 22.07 -14.18 24.30
CA GLU A 143 21.68 -15.00 23.14
C GLU A 143 20.24 -15.55 23.21
N ASP A 144 19.45 -15.23 24.23
CA ASP A 144 18.01 -15.60 24.34
C ASP A 144 17.07 -14.39 24.43
N ILE A 145 17.50 -13.23 23.92
CA ILE A 145 16.71 -12.01 23.97
C ILE A 145 16.16 -11.75 22.58
N ASP A 146 14.84 -11.80 22.45
CA ASP A 146 14.16 -11.29 21.27
C ASP A 146 14.50 -9.79 21.13
N ASP A 147 15.30 -9.45 20.13
CA ASP A 147 15.74 -8.08 19.80
C ASP A 147 14.55 -7.13 19.51
N PHE A 148 13.34 -7.69 19.45
CA PHE A 148 12.07 -7.05 19.15
C PHE A 148 11.20 -6.76 20.40
N ASP A 149 11.65 -7.08 21.62
CA ASP A 149 10.90 -6.82 22.87
C ASP A 149 11.09 -5.38 23.41
N ILE A 150 10.01 -4.80 23.95
CA ILE A 150 9.97 -3.41 24.41
C ILE A 150 10.90 -3.14 25.61
N PHE A 151 11.14 -4.11 26.49
CA PHE A 151 12.03 -3.94 27.64
C PHE A 151 13.49 -3.92 27.20
N SER A 152 13.85 -4.75 26.22
CA SER A 152 15.17 -4.72 25.59
C SER A 152 15.42 -3.35 24.97
N ALA A 153 14.45 -2.83 24.22
CA ALA A 153 14.53 -1.50 23.62
C ALA A 153 14.64 -0.38 24.66
N LEU A 154 13.85 -0.43 25.74
CA LEU A 154 13.94 0.55 26.84
C LEU A 154 15.29 0.51 27.53
N LYS A 155 15.84 -0.68 27.78
CA LYS A 155 17.16 -0.84 28.37
C LYS A 155 18.25 -0.26 27.45
N ILE A 156 18.22 -0.60 26.16
CA ILE A 156 19.17 -0.07 25.17
C ILE A 156 19.03 1.45 25.07
N ALA A 157 17.80 2.00 25.04
CA ALA A 157 17.55 3.44 24.99
C ALA A 157 18.11 4.17 26.23
N LYS A 158 17.99 3.58 27.42
CA LYS A 158 18.57 4.14 28.66
C LYS A 158 20.10 4.05 28.66
N ASP A 159 20.66 2.88 28.32
CA ASP A 159 22.11 2.64 28.33
C ASP A 159 22.86 3.42 27.23
N SER A 160 22.22 3.61 26.07
CA SER A 160 22.82 4.27 24.91
C SER A 160 22.78 5.79 25.01
N PHE A 161 21.90 6.35 25.84
CA PHE A 161 21.75 7.78 26.07
C PHE A 161 23.08 8.46 26.47
N GLN A 162 23.94 7.75 27.22
CA GLN A 162 25.21 8.29 27.73
C GLN A 162 26.44 7.88 26.91
N ARG A 163 26.32 6.93 25.98
CA ARG A 163 27.49 6.20 25.41
C ARG A 163 27.62 6.25 23.88
N GLN A 164 26.60 6.73 23.15
CA GLN A 164 26.57 6.64 21.69
C GLN A 164 26.66 8.00 20.97
N ASP A 165 26.98 7.94 19.68
CA ASP A 165 26.93 9.09 18.77
C ASP A 165 25.49 9.66 18.72
N PRO A 166 25.31 11.00 18.82
CA PRO A 166 24.00 11.64 18.81
C PRO A 166 23.10 11.24 17.63
N GLU A 167 23.65 11.01 16.44
CA GLU A 167 22.84 10.60 15.28
C GLU A 167 22.34 9.16 15.39
N SER A 168 23.15 8.26 15.95
CA SER A 168 22.74 6.87 16.21
C SER A 168 21.64 6.82 17.25
N TYR A 169 21.77 7.59 18.34
CA TYR A 169 20.71 7.70 19.34
C TYR A 169 19.41 8.28 18.75
N ARG A 170 19.53 9.34 17.93
CA ARG A 170 18.39 9.93 17.22
C ARG A 170 17.66 8.92 16.33
N ARG A 171 18.40 8.11 15.55
CA ARG A 171 17.82 7.06 14.71
C ARG A 171 17.14 5.98 15.54
N LEU A 172 17.82 5.52 16.59
CA LEU A 172 17.30 4.50 17.50
C LEU A 172 15.97 4.95 18.14
N MET A 173 15.95 6.18 18.67
CA MET A 173 14.75 6.75 19.28
C MET A 173 13.61 6.95 18.28
N ASN A 174 13.91 7.34 17.04
CA ASN A 174 12.89 7.43 15.99
C ASN A 174 12.31 6.04 15.62
N ILE A 175 13.13 4.98 15.64
CA ILE A 175 12.66 3.60 15.43
C ILE A 175 11.73 3.20 16.58
N TYR A 176 12.16 3.43 17.83
CA TYR A 176 11.37 3.05 19.01
C TYR A 176 10.07 3.84 19.14
N LEU A 177 10.07 5.14 18.85
CA LEU A 177 8.86 5.97 18.86
C LEU A 177 7.88 5.61 17.75
N ARG A 178 8.35 5.11 16.60
CA ARG A 178 7.47 4.60 15.54
C ARG A 178 6.85 3.26 15.92
N ARG A 179 7.63 2.40 16.56
CA ARG A 179 7.18 1.05 16.95
C ARG A 179 6.26 1.06 18.17
N TRP A 180 6.53 1.92 19.15
CA TRP A 180 5.77 2.05 20.38
C TRP A 180 5.36 3.51 20.59
N PRO A 181 4.44 4.05 19.78
CA PRO A 181 4.08 5.48 19.77
C PRO A 181 3.40 5.94 21.06
N HIS A 182 2.85 5.00 21.85
CA HIS A 182 2.20 5.29 23.13
C HIS A 182 3.15 5.16 24.34
N ALA A 183 4.31 4.49 24.19
CA ALA A 183 5.23 4.29 25.30
C ALA A 183 5.91 5.61 25.68
N ILE A 184 5.53 6.14 26.84
CA ILE A 184 5.89 7.48 27.32
C ILE A 184 7.42 7.61 27.50
N GLN A 185 8.08 6.53 27.90
CA GLN A 185 9.51 6.51 28.16
C GLN A 185 10.34 6.97 26.96
N PHE A 186 10.00 6.50 25.76
CA PHE A 186 10.76 6.87 24.57
C PHE A 186 10.58 8.35 24.22
N LYS A 187 9.40 8.93 24.47
CA LYS A 187 9.13 10.36 24.23
C LYS A 187 9.94 11.23 25.19
N LEU A 188 9.98 10.85 26.47
CA LEU A 188 10.75 11.57 27.49
C LEU A 188 12.26 11.49 27.21
N LEU A 189 12.79 10.27 26.98
CA LEU A 189 14.22 10.07 26.68
C LEU A 189 14.65 10.82 25.41
N TYR A 190 13.85 10.76 24.35
CA TYR A 190 14.20 11.45 23.12
C TYR A 190 14.05 12.97 23.23
N GLY A 191 13.03 13.44 23.96
CA GLY A 191 12.81 14.86 24.17
C GLY A 191 13.95 15.49 24.97
N GLU A 192 14.41 14.80 26.02
CA GLU A 192 15.58 15.20 26.78
C GLU A 192 16.84 15.22 25.91
N PHE A 193 17.06 14.17 25.11
CA PHE A 193 18.19 14.10 24.18
C PHE A 193 18.18 15.27 23.18
N LEU A 194 17.02 15.57 22.58
CA LEU A 194 16.87 16.69 21.63
C LEU A 194 17.19 18.03 22.29
N ASN A 195 16.75 18.24 23.53
CA ASN A 195 17.09 19.43 24.29
C ASN A 195 18.60 19.55 24.55
N GLN A 196 19.26 18.44 24.89
CA GLN A 196 20.71 18.41 25.13
C GLN A 196 21.54 18.71 23.88
N ILE A 197 21.10 18.28 22.69
CA ILE A 197 21.81 18.54 21.43
C ILE A 197 21.45 19.89 20.79
N GLY A 198 20.65 20.73 21.47
CA GLY A 198 20.29 22.07 21.04
C GLY A 198 19.00 22.20 20.23
N SER A 199 18.27 21.10 20.00
CA SER A 199 16.94 21.10 19.36
C SER A 199 15.82 21.31 20.38
N ILE A 200 15.88 22.45 21.10
CA ILE A 200 15.04 22.71 22.28
C ILE A 200 13.53 22.72 21.95
N GLU A 201 13.13 23.26 20.81
CA GLU A 201 11.71 23.33 20.42
C GLU A 201 11.10 21.94 20.18
N GLU A 202 11.82 21.08 19.44
CA GLU A 202 11.38 19.71 19.17
C GLU A 202 11.36 18.87 20.45
N GLY A 203 12.39 19.00 21.29
CA GLY A 203 12.48 18.26 22.53
C GLY A 203 11.43 18.69 23.56
N ALA A 204 11.21 19.99 23.73
CA ALA A 204 10.14 20.51 24.58
C ALA A 204 8.76 20.05 24.09
N LYS A 205 8.48 20.13 22.78
CA LYS A 205 7.21 19.65 22.22
C LYS A 205 6.97 18.17 22.53
N LEU A 206 8.00 17.35 22.43
CA LEU A 206 7.89 15.91 22.70
C LEU A 206 7.61 15.62 24.18
N ILE A 207 8.28 16.33 25.10
CA ILE A 207 8.02 16.22 26.55
C ILE A 207 6.62 16.74 26.89
N HIS A 208 6.21 17.88 26.34
CA HIS A 208 4.86 18.40 26.57
C HIS A 208 3.76 17.43 26.11
N SER A 209 3.98 16.71 25.01
CA SER A 209 3.01 15.73 24.51
C SER A 209 2.78 14.55 25.46
N THR A 210 3.63 14.33 26.49
CA THR A 210 3.43 13.24 27.44
C THR A 210 2.48 13.61 28.57
N ILE A 211 2.18 14.89 28.80
CA ILE A 211 1.30 15.35 29.88
C ILE A 211 -0.10 14.75 29.74
N GLU A 212 -0.59 14.64 28.50
CA GLU A 212 -1.88 14.03 28.19
C GLU A 212 -1.94 12.53 28.49
N SER A 213 -0.81 11.85 28.67
CA SER A 213 -0.73 10.40 28.92
C SER A 213 -0.10 10.03 30.27
N ASP A 214 0.54 10.98 30.94
CA ASP A 214 1.22 10.83 32.23
C ASP A 214 0.88 12.02 33.15
N LEU A 215 -0.38 12.07 33.61
CA LEU A 215 -0.95 13.24 34.29
C LEU A 215 -0.10 13.76 35.47
N LEU A 216 0.46 12.84 36.26
CA LEU A 216 1.27 13.13 37.45
C LEU A 216 2.77 13.06 37.20
N GLY A 217 3.20 12.75 35.97
CA GLY A 217 4.60 12.58 35.64
C GLY A 217 5.23 11.37 36.32
N MET A 218 4.51 10.27 36.49
CA MET A 218 5.03 9.06 37.14
C MET A 218 6.17 8.43 36.32
N VAL A 219 6.00 8.38 35.00
CA VAL A 219 7.03 7.85 34.09
C VAL A 219 8.22 8.79 34.08
N ALA A 220 7.97 10.10 34.05
CA ALA A 220 9.00 11.13 34.16
C ALA A 220 9.77 11.06 35.49
N GLY A 221 9.08 10.86 36.61
CA GLY A 221 9.68 10.69 37.94
C GLY A 221 10.59 9.47 38.02
N ARG A 222 10.16 8.32 37.46
CA ARG A 222 11.02 7.13 37.41
C ARG A 222 12.22 7.27 36.47
N LEU A 223 12.12 8.05 35.40
CA LEU A 223 13.21 8.26 34.44
C LEU A 223 14.22 9.31 34.88
N TRP A 224 13.76 10.45 35.38
CA TRP A 224 14.59 11.62 35.68
C TRP A 224 14.78 11.86 37.19
N GLY A 225 14.12 11.07 38.04
CA GLY A 225 14.04 11.29 39.47
C GLY A 225 12.98 12.32 39.87
N GLU A 226 12.62 12.33 41.15
CA GLU A 226 11.61 13.23 41.73
C GLU A 226 11.98 14.72 41.65
N ARG A 227 13.28 15.03 41.56
CA ARG A 227 13.81 16.40 41.46
C ARG A 227 14.30 16.71 40.04
N ASN A 228 13.43 16.54 39.05
CA ASN A 228 13.75 16.86 37.65
C ASN A 228 13.28 18.26 37.22
N SER A 229 13.96 18.83 36.22
CA SER A 229 13.71 20.19 35.70
C SER A 229 12.31 20.38 35.10
N TYR A 230 11.65 19.28 34.72
CA TYR A 230 10.34 19.28 34.08
C TYR A 230 9.20 18.98 35.06
N ARG A 231 9.46 18.82 36.36
CA ARG A 231 8.46 18.42 37.36
C ARG A 231 7.23 19.34 37.39
N ARG A 232 7.41 20.63 37.11
CA ARG A 232 6.34 21.64 37.09
C ARG A 232 5.40 21.52 35.88
N LEU A 233 5.72 20.68 34.89
CA LEU A 233 4.83 20.40 33.76
C LEU A 233 3.68 19.45 34.13
N PHE A 234 3.85 18.68 35.21
CA PHE A 234 2.90 17.68 35.66
C PHE A 234 2.16 18.15 36.90
N PHE A 235 0.90 17.76 37.03
CA PHE A 235 0.05 18.18 38.15
C PHE A 235 0.58 17.65 39.49
N ALA A 236 0.42 18.43 40.55
CA ALA A 236 0.53 17.89 41.91
C ALA A 236 -0.76 17.13 42.24
N PRO A 237 -0.71 16.00 42.99
CA PRO A 237 -1.92 15.26 43.37
C PRO A 237 -2.99 16.13 44.03
N GLU A 238 -2.57 17.16 44.79
CA GLU A 238 -3.45 18.10 45.50
C GLU A 238 -4.16 19.09 44.57
N GLU A 239 -3.67 19.27 43.32
CA GLU A 239 -4.27 20.16 42.32
C GLU A 239 -5.43 19.50 41.56
N LEU A 240 -5.54 18.17 41.63
CA LEU A 240 -6.58 17.40 40.96
C LEU A 240 -7.75 17.16 41.90
N SER A 241 -8.96 17.49 41.46
CA SER A 241 -10.18 17.24 42.23
C SER A 241 -11.37 16.88 41.33
N VAL A 242 -12.35 16.18 41.90
CA VAL A 242 -13.58 15.76 41.22
C VAL A 242 -14.80 16.05 42.11
N ASP A 243 -15.92 16.36 41.49
CA ASP A 243 -17.22 16.49 42.17
C ASP A 243 -17.88 15.10 42.27
N LEU A 244 -18.19 14.68 43.49
CA LEU A 244 -18.85 13.39 43.76
C LEU A 244 -20.27 13.56 44.31
N SER A 245 -20.83 14.77 44.29
CA SER A 245 -22.15 15.07 44.86
C SER A 245 -23.29 14.21 44.31
N GLY A 246 -23.15 13.72 43.07
CA GLY A 246 -24.12 12.83 42.42
C GLY A 246 -23.98 11.34 42.72
N ILE A 247 -22.99 10.93 43.52
CA ILE A 247 -22.75 9.51 43.83
C ILE A 247 -23.05 9.25 45.31
N PRO A 248 -24.07 8.43 45.65
CA PRO A 248 -24.34 8.07 47.03
C PRO A 248 -23.24 7.16 47.55
N ILE A 249 -22.60 7.55 48.65
CA ILE A 249 -21.50 6.81 49.27
C ILE A 249 -21.95 6.33 50.66
N PRO A 250 -21.89 5.02 50.95
CA PRO A 250 -22.21 4.47 52.27
C PRO A 250 -21.40 5.13 53.41
N GLU A 251 -22.08 5.43 54.52
CA GLU A 251 -21.47 6.13 55.67
C GLU A 251 -20.21 5.42 56.20
N LYS A 252 -20.25 4.08 56.29
CA LYS A 252 -19.11 3.25 56.72
C LYS A 252 -17.84 3.50 55.91
N ILE A 253 -17.95 3.74 54.60
CA ILE A 253 -16.81 4.02 53.72
C ILE A 253 -16.23 5.42 54.02
N VAL A 254 -17.10 6.40 54.23
CA VAL A 254 -16.71 7.79 54.54
C VAL A 254 -16.00 7.89 55.90
N GLN A 255 -16.51 7.17 56.90
CA GLN A 255 -15.90 7.06 58.23
C GLN A 255 -14.53 6.36 58.16
N ALA A 256 -14.45 5.23 57.45
CA ALA A 256 -13.19 4.50 57.28
C ALA A 256 -12.12 5.32 56.55
N ALA A 257 -12.52 6.14 55.57
CA ALA A 257 -11.64 7.08 54.88
C ALA A 257 -11.28 8.34 55.70
N LYS A 258 -11.95 8.55 56.86
CA LYS A 258 -11.81 9.73 57.73
C LYS A 258 -12.18 11.06 57.04
N LEU A 259 -13.20 11.04 56.17
CA LEU A 259 -13.60 12.20 55.34
C LEU A 259 -14.95 12.81 55.76
N GLU A 260 -15.48 12.46 56.93
CA GLU A 260 -16.80 12.86 57.47
C GLU A 260 -17.07 14.38 57.48
N ARG A 261 -16.02 15.21 57.52
CA ARG A 261 -16.11 16.67 57.67
C ARG A 261 -15.93 17.44 56.37
N ILE A 262 -15.81 16.75 55.24
CA ILE A 262 -15.56 17.39 53.93
C ILE A 262 -16.89 17.68 53.23
N PRO A 263 -17.16 18.94 52.88
CA PRO A 263 -18.35 19.27 52.10
C PRO A 263 -18.23 18.69 50.67
N GLY A 264 -19.29 18.09 50.14
CA GLY A 264 -19.33 17.47 48.80
C GLY A 264 -19.56 15.95 48.74
N ILE A 265 -19.59 15.25 49.88
CA ILE A 265 -19.88 13.81 49.95
C ILE A 265 -21.36 13.59 50.24
N SER A 266 -22.08 12.93 49.32
CA SER A 266 -23.46 12.49 49.57
C SER A 266 -23.44 11.17 50.36
N VAL A 267 -23.71 11.22 51.66
CA VAL A 267 -23.77 10.03 52.53
C VAL A 267 -25.13 9.34 52.35
N ALA A 268 -25.12 8.04 52.06
CA ALA A 268 -26.32 7.21 52.04
C ALA A 268 -26.50 6.48 53.38
N ASP A 269 -27.72 6.50 53.94
CA ASP A 269 -28.09 5.72 55.12
C ASP A 269 -28.08 4.22 54.79
N ASP A 270 -27.59 3.43 55.74
CA ASP A 270 -27.02 2.09 55.59
C ASP A 270 -28.05 0.95 55.37
N ASP A 271 -29.20 1.23 54.74
CA ASP A 271 -30.35 0.32 54.68
C ASP A 271 -31.02 0.26 53.30
N LEU A 272 -30.30 -0.19 52.27
CA LEU A 272 -30.91 -0.66 51.02
C LEU A 272 -30.22 -1.94 50.53
N SER A 273 -31.03 -3.00 50.46
CA SER A 273 -30.73 -4.34 49.94
C SER A 273 -30.22 -4.33 48.49
N PRO A 274 -29.43 -5.33 48.09
CA PRO A 274 -28.90 -5.43 46.74
C PRO A 274 -30.00 -5.96 45.81
N ASP A 275 -30.55 -5.10 44.93
CA ASP A 275 -31.13 -5.49 43.65
C ASP A 275 -31.60 -4.23 42.89
N GLU A 276 -30.76 -3.74 41.96
CA GLU A 276 -31.19 -3.19 40.67
C GLU A 276 -29.95 -2.98 39.78
N PRO A 277 -29.81 -3.68 38.63
CA PRO A 277 -28.75 -3.40 37.66
C PRO A 277 -29.12 -2.17 36.83
N LEU A 278 -28.26 -1.15 36.86
CA LEU A 278 -28.33 -0.03 35.92
C LEU A 278 -27.56 -0.41 34.65
N GLU A 279 -28.28 -0.62 33.55
CA GLU A 279 -27.71 -0.75 32.21
C GLU A 279 -26.92 0.52 31.86
N THR A 280 -25.65 0.36 31.47
CA THR A 280 -24.89 1.39 30.77
C THR A 280 -24.27 0.74 29.55
N GLU A 281 -24.83 1.05 28.39
CA GLU A 281 -24.33 0.66 27.07
C GLU A 281 -22.92 1.24 26.86
N LEU A 282 -21.94 0.33 26.75
CA LEU A 282 -20.67 0.56 26.07
C LEU A 282 -20.76 -0.21 24.76
N ASP A 283 -21.16 0.48 23.70
CA ASP A 283 -21.29 -0.13 22.38
C ASP A 283 -19.90 -0.37 21.78
N GLY A 284 -19.58 -1.65 21.61
CA GLY A 284 -18.30 -2.16 21.19
C GLY A 284 -18.46 -3.62 20.79
N ALA A 285 -18.61 -3.80 19.49
CA ALA A 285 -18.67 -5.05 18.74
C ALA A 285 -17.66 -6.12 19.22
N ASP A 286 -18.09 -7.39 19.27
CA ASP A 286 -17.77 -8.36 18.22
C ASP A 286 -18.44 -9.73 18.46
N GLU A 287 -18.67 -10.42 17.34
CA GLU A 287 -18.66 -11.87 17.06
C GLU A 287 -18.54 -12.84 18.27
N SER A 288 -19.27 -13.95 18.39
CA SER A 288 -19.41 -15.07 17.43
C SER A 288 -20.26 -16.21 18.04
N GLY A 289 -20.95 -17.00 17.20
CA GLY A 289 -21.28 -18.46 17.28
C GLY A 289 -21.69 -19.13 18.62
N ASP A 290 -22.56 -20.13 18.69
CA ASP A 290 -22.84 -21.21 17.74
C ASP A 290 -24.06 -22.06 18.21
N ASP A 291 -24.72 -22.70 17.23
CA ASP A 291 -25.57 -23.91 17.23
C ASP A 291 -26.59 -24.25 18.35
N SER A 292 -27.90 -24.27 18.01
CA SER A 292 -28.61 -25.48 17.53
C SER A 292 -30.15 -25.45 17.66
N ALA A 293 -30.79 -25.76 16.51
CA ALA A 293 -32.02 -26.55 16.29
C ALA A 293 -33.45 -26.08 16.67
N GLN A 294 -34.25 -25.95 15.58
CA GLN A 294 -35.67 -26.30 15.35
C GLN A 294 -36.80 -25.28 15.59
N GLY A 295 -37.50 -24.94 14.49
CA GLY A 295 -38.97 -24.99 14.45
C GLY A 295 -39.72 -23.74 13.97
N ASP A 296 -40.02 -23.72 12.66
CA ASP A 296 -41.29 -23.29 12.02
C ASP A 296 -41.71 -21.80 11.83
N GLU A 297 -41.83 -21.50 10.51
CA GLU A 297 -42.92 -20.84 9.77
C GLU A 297 -43.24 -19.32 9.84
N ALA A 298 -43.03 -18.71 8.66
CA ALA A 298 -43.94 -17.88 7.85
C ALA A 298 -44.15 -16.36 8.12
N GLU A 299 -43.79 -15.58 7.08
CA GLU A 299 -44.46 -14.42 6.42
C GLU A 299 -45.18 -13.39 7.34
N ASP A 300 -44.85 -12.10 7.36
CA ASP A 300 -45.21 -11.09 6.35
C ASP A 300 -44.68 -9.68 6.76
N ALA A 301 -44.63 -8.76 5.78
CA ALA A 301 -43.97 -7.43 5.67
C ALA A 301 -44.40 -6.32 6.69
N PRO A 302 -44.03 -5.00 6.59
CA PRO A 302 -43.21 -4.25 5.60
C PRO A 302 -42.27 -3.12 6.15
N ASP A 303 -41.54 -2.54 5.19
CA ASP A 303 -40.94 -1.21 5.02
C ASP A 303 -40.62 -0.25 6.20
N VAL A 304 -39.40 0.29 6.08
CA VAL A 304 -38.79 1.39 6.80
C VAL A 304 -39.34 2.73 6.30
N SER A 305 -39.71 3.63 7.21
CA SER A 305 -39.83 5.06 6.90
C SER A 305 -39.04 5.91 7.90
N VAL A 306 -38.17 6.73 7.32
CA VAL A 306 -37.33 7.74 7.95
C VAL A 306 -38.19 8.94 8.33
N LEU A 307 -38.01 9.47 9.54
CA LEU A 307 -38.47 10.81 9.91
C LEU A 307 -37.30 11.56 10.58
N GLU A 308 -36.77 12.52 9.81
CA GLU A 308 -36.03 13.68 10.30
C GLU A 308 -36.93 14.54 11.19
N ILE A 309 -36.42 15.07 12.30
CA ILE A 309 -36.85 16.37 12.84
C ILE A 309 -35.64 17.11 13.41
N ASP A 310 -35.50 18.34 12.91
CA ASP A 310 -34.63 19.43 13.32
C ASP A 310 -34.63 19.73 14.82
N ASP A 311 -33.54 20.33 15.32
CA ASP A 311 -33.75 21.47 16.22
C ASP A 311 -32.64 22.52 16.10
N ALA A 312 -33.09 23.76 16.00
CA ALA A 312 -32.29 24.97 15.97
C ALA A 312 -32.63 25.76 17.24
N THR A 313 -31.65 26.30 17.96
CA THR A 313 -31.90 27.55 18.72
C THR A 313 -30.63 28.37 18.99
N SER A 314 -30.69 29.59 18.47
CA SER A 314 -30.43 30.91 19.07
C SER A 314 -29.03 31.33 19.56
N GLU A 315 -28.64 32.46 18.96
CA GLU A 315 -27.54 33.38 19.20
C GLU A 315 -27.51 34.05 20.60
N THR A 316 -26.33 34.59 20.96
CA THR A 316 -26.21 35.99 21.41
C THR A 316 -24.87 36.65 21.00
N LYS A 317 -25.01 37.91 20.56
CA LYS A 317 -24.13 38.90 19.92
C LYS A 317 -22.80 39.26 20.60
N ALA A 318 -21.83 39.75 19.81
CA ALA A 318 -21.48 41.19 19.72
C ALA A 318 -20.32 41.49 18.74
N THR A 319 -20.57 42.31 17.70
CA THR A 319 -19.58 43.32 17.25
C THR A 319 -20.24 44.48 16.47
N VAL A 320 -20.10 45.68 17.05
CA VAL A 320 -19.92 47.04 16.54
C VAL A 320 -20.50 47.48 15.17
N THR A 321 -21.38 48.49 15.31
CA THR A 321 -21.97 49.56 14.48
C THR A 321 -21.35 50.05 13.16
N GLY A 322 -22.26 50.49 12.26
CA GLY A 322 -22.10 51.57 11.26
C GLY A 322 -22.88 51.28 9.96
N GLU A 323 -24.20 51.50 9.90
CA GLU A 323 -24.88 52.64 9.20
C GLU A 323 -24.38 52.91 7.77
N THR A 324 -25.15 53.02 6.68
CA THR A 324 -26.60 53.21 6.43
C THR A 324 -26.91 52.88 4.96
N ALA A 325 -28.11 52.31 4.71
CA ALA A 325 -29.15 52.57 3.69
C ALA A 325 -28.74 53.16 2.31
N GLU A 326 -29.28 52.80 1.13
CA GLU A 326 -30.64 52.42 0.72
C GLU A 326 -30.65 51.60 -0.60
N THR A 327 -31.74 50.86 -0.75
CA THR A 327 -32.25 50.02 -1.87
C THR A 327 -33.04 50.86 -2.91
N PRO A 328 -33.71 50.32 -3.98
CA PRO A 328 -33.53 49.08 -4.76
C PRO A 328 -34.02 49.05 -6.26
N VAL A 329 -34.00 47.83 -6.85
CA VAL A 329 -34.93 47.13 -7.79
C VAL A 329 -35.21 47.68 -9.21
N ALA A 330 -35.05 46.78 -10.22
CA ALA A 330 -36.02 46.36 -11.27
C ALA A 330 -35.38 46.23 -12.68
N ARG A 331 -35.28 45.01 -13.27
CA ARG A 331 -36.14 44.47 -14.37
C ARG A 331 -36.11 45.30 -15.68
N GLU A 332 -35.97 44.80 -16.90
CA GLU A 332 -36.29 43.50 -17.48
C GLU A 332 -35.78 43.40 -18.94
N ARG A 333 -35.80 42.17 -19.46
CA ARG A 333 -35.54 41.66 -20.82
C ARG A 333 -36.04 42.51 -22.01
N LYS A 334 -35.39 42.34 -23.17
CA LYS A 334 -36.07 41.95 -24.44
C LYS A 334 -35.13 41.39 -25.51
N GLN A 335 -35.65 40.36 -26.18
CA GLN A 335 -35.10 39.59 -27.28
C GLN A 335 -35.25 40.31 -28.63
N ALA A 336 -34.42 39.92 -29.61
CA ALA A 336 -34.80 39.92 -31.02
C ALA A 336 -34.15 38.71 -31.72
N ILE A 337 -34.99 37.96 -32.44
CA ILE A 337 -34.68 36.80 -33.29
C ILE A 337 -34.68 37.30 -34.75
N ALA A 338 -33.71 36.88 -35.56
CA ALA A 338 -33.85 36.78 -37.02
C ALA A 338 -32.86 35.74 -37.60
N GLU A 339 -33.42 34.57 -37.92
CA GLU A 339 -33.19 33.59 -39.01
C GLU A 339 -31.81 33.33 -39.64
N LYS A 340 -31.58 32.02 -39.87
CA LYS A 340 -30.44 31.36 -40.52
C LYS A 340 -30.52 31.41 -42.06
N PRO A 341 -29.40 31.13 -42.75
CA PRO A 341 -29.37 29.88 -43.50
C PRO A 341 -28.12 29.02 -43.22
N ASN A 342 -28.31 27.72 -43.43
CA ASN A 342 -27.33 26.65 -43.28
C ASN A 342 -26.11 26.83 -44.19
N SER A 343 -24.92 26.56 -43.66
CA SER A 343 -23.81 26.02 -44.45
C SER A 343 -22.81 25.32 -43.53
N PHE A 344 -22.57 24.06 -43.87
CA PHE A 344 -21.80 23.00 -43.23
C PHE A 344 -20.29 23.31 -43.02
N GLN A 345 -19.86 24.55 -43.25
CA GLN A 345 -18.46 24.97 -43.19
C GLN A 345 -18.03 25.53 -41.82
N ASN A 346 -18.97 26.00 -40.99
CA ASN A 346 -18.63 26.62 -39.70
C ASN A 346 -18.49 25.64 -38.53
N TRP A 347 -18.96 24.39 -38.66
CA TRP A 347 -18.73 23.36 -37.63
C TRP A 347 -17.28 22.84 -37.67
N PHE A 348 -16.74 22.56 -38.88
CA PHE A 348 -15.35 22.13 -39.06
C PHE A 348 -14.35 23.13 -38.47
N PHE A 349 -14.52 24.45 -38.68
CA PHE A 349 -13.59 25.43 -38.14
C PHE A 349 -13.70 25.68 -36.63
N SER A 350 -14.78 25.27 -35.98
CA SER A 350 -14.95 25.43 -34.52
C SER A 350 -14.35 24.27 -33.71
N LEU A 351 -14.20 23.07 -34.30
CA LEU A 351 -13.47 21.95 -33.69
C LEU A 351 -11.94 22.06 -33.87
N PHE A 352 -11.46 22.70 -34.94
CA PHE A 352 -10.02 22.88 -35.19
C PHE A 352 -9.41 24.16 -34.57
N ARG A 353 -10.16 24.86 -33.70
CA ARG A 353 -9.69 26.07 -32.99
C ARG A 353 -9.58 25.92 -31.48
N ARG A 354 -9.45 24.71 -30.97
CA ARG A 354 -8.68 24.51 -29.74
C ARG A 354 -7.22 24.50 -30.14
N LYS A 355 -6.52 25.59 -29.82
CA LYS A 355 -5.06 25.68 -29.93
C LYS A 355 -4.47 24.37 -29.40
N PRO A 356 -3.56 23.71 -30.12
CA PRO A 356 -2.71 22.73 -29.45
C PRO A 356 -1.97 23.53 -28.40
N ALA A 357 -2.22 23.23 -27.12
CA ALA A 357 -1.25 23.57 -26.09
C ALA A 357 -0.02 22.71 -26.41
N VAL A 358 0.82 23.22 -27.32
CA VAL A 358 2.24 22.91 -27.33
C VAL A 358 2.76 23.59 -26.07
N GLU A 359 2.53 22.98 -24.92
CA GLU A 359 3.36 23.24 -23.77
C GLU A 359 4.70 22.55 -24.03
N SER A 360 5.59 23.36 -24.59
CA SER A 360 7.01 23.17 -24.46
C SER A 360 7.35 22.89 -23.00
N ALA A 361 7.94 21.72 -22.75
CA ALA A 361 8.89 21.41 -21.69
C ALA A 361 9.05 22.44 -20.54
N THR A 362 8.04 22.65 -19.68
CA THR A 362 8.21 23.21 -18.33
C THR A 362 6.99 22.86 -17.47
N GLY A 363 6.95 21.65 -16.92
CA GLY A 363 5.82 21.22 -16.08
C GLY A 363 5.94 19.81 -15.48
N LEU A 364 7.14 19.32 -15.16
CA LEU A 364 7.36 18.03 -14.48
C LEU A 364 6.71 17.94 -13.07
N LYS A 365 5.93 18.94 -12.65
CA LYS A 365 5.27 19.05 -11.34
C LYS A 365 3.85 18.47 -11.29
N GLU A 366 3.22 18.13 -12.42
CA GLU A 366 1.78 17.79 -12.42
C GLU A 366 1.44 16.30 -12.56
N TYR A 367 2.40 15.44 -12.93
CA TYR A 367 2.18 13.98 -13.08
C TYR A 367 2.48 13.18 -11.79
N VAL A 368 2.25 13.78 -10.63
CA VAL A 368 2.24 13.02 -9.37
C VAL A 368 0.86 12.39 -9.26
N TYR A 369 0.78 11.06 -9.30
CA TYR A 369 -0.39 10.35 -8.76
C TYR A 369 -0.66 10.91 -7.36
N LYS A 370 -1.65 11.80 -7.24
CA LYS A 370 -2.07 12.37 -5.96
C LYS A 370 -3.06 11.38 -5.37
N LEU A 371 -2.52 10.40 -4.67
CA LEU A 371 -3.35 9.64 -3.75
C LEU A 371 -3.97 10.64 -2.78
N ASP A 372 -5.28 10.58 -2.61
CA ASP A 372 -5.95 11.35 -1.57
C ASP A 372 -5.30 10.99 -0.23
N VAL A 373 -4.85 12.00 0.51
CA VAL A 373 -4.19 11.83 1.81
C VAL A 373 -5.10 11.04 2.75
N ALA A 374 -6.42 11.25 2.68
CA ALA A 374 -7.38 10.50 3.49
C ALA A 374 -7.39 8.99 3.16
N ASN A 375 -7.16 8.65 1.89
CA ASN A 375 -7.10 7.27 1.38
C ASN A 375 -5.67 6.71 1.33
N SER A 376 -4.67 7.43 1.83
CA SER A 376 -3.28 6.95 1.88
C SER A 376 -3.10 5.95 3.01
N ASP A 377 -2.62 4.75 2.69
CA ASP A 377 -2.22 3.75 3.67
C ASP A 377 -0.83 4.12 4.21
N GLU A 378 -0.78 4.57 5.47
CA GLU A 378 0.44 5.07 6.12
C GLU A 378 1.20 3.98 6.90
N ARG A 379 0.75 2.72 6.81
CA ARG A 379 1.40 1.58 7.46
C ARG A 379 2.79 1.31 6.90
N PHE A 380 3.63 0.66 7.69
CA PHE A 380 5.02 0.39 7.30
C PHE A 380 5.08 -0.68 6.18
N PRO A 381 5.78 -0.42 5.05
CA PRO A 381 5.75 -1.33 3.91
C PRO A 381 6.69 -2.53 4.09
N ILE A 382 6.16 -3.71 3.78
CA ILE A 382 6.88 -4.98 3.77
C ILE A 382 7.09 -5.43 2.32
N TYR A 383 8.32 -5.83 2.02
CA TYR A 383 8.71 -6.52 0.79
C TYR A 383 8.57 -8.04 0.99
N VAL A 384 7.60 -8.65 0.31
CA VAL A 384 7.30 -10.08 0.43
C VAL A 384 7.95 -10.85 -0.71
N VAL A 385 8.90 -11.72 -0.39
CA VAL A 385 9.52 -12.68 -1.33
C VAL A 385 8.67 -13.95 -1.32
N LEU A 386 7.77 -14.07 -2.30
CA LEU A 386 6.76 -15.12 -2.38
C LEU A 386 7.22 -16.26 -3.29
N SER A 387 7.13 -17.50 -2.82
CA SER A 387 7.20 -18.70 -3.68
C SER A 387 6.38 -19.82 -3.06
N THR A 388 6.38 -21.02 -3.64
CA THR A 388 5.70 -22.20 -3.08
C THR A 388 6.71 -23.32 -2.83
N ILE A 389 6.59 -24.01 -1.69
CA ILE A 389 7.43 -25.14 -1.34
C ILE A 389 7.19 -26.29 -2.31
N GLY A 390 5.92 -26.62 -2.58
CA GLY A 390 5.50 -27.67 -3.49
C GLY A 390 5.92 -27.41 -4.93
N GLY A 391 5.75 -26.17 -5.41
CA GLY A 391 6.10 -25.78 -6.78
C GLY A 391 7.61 -25.81 -7.01
N LEU A 392 8.41 -25.24 -6.11
CA LEU A 392 9.87 -25.27 -6.22
C LEU A 392 10.40 -26.70 -6.16
N THR A 393 9.84 -27.53 -5.27
CA THR A 393 10.24 -28.94 -5.14
C THR A 393 9.87 -29.74 -6.39
N ALA A 394 8.67 -29.52 -6.95
CA ALA A 394 8.21 -30.21 -8.15
C ALA A 394 9.05 -29.86 -9.38
N LYS A 395 9.46 -28.59 -9.52
CA LYS A 395 10.20 -28.08 -10.67
C LYS A 395 11.70 -28.35 -10.60
N TYR A 396 12.33 -28.06 -9.46
CA TYR A 396 13.79 -28.07 -9.32
C TYR A 396 14.31 -29.21 -8.44
N GLY A 397 13.44 -29.92 -7.72
CA GLY A 397 13.80 -30.92 -6.73
C GLY A 397 14.15 -30.32 -5.36
N LYS A 398 14.13 -31.16 -4.31
CA LYS A 398 14.26 -30.73 -2.91
C LYS A 398 15.54 -29.94 -2.63
N ASN A 399 16.69 -30.44 -3.10
CA ASN A 399 17.99 -29.80 -2.85
C ASN A 399 18.06 -28.38 -3.44
N ASN A 400 17.56 -28.22 -4.67
CA ASN A 400 17.52 -26.91 -5.32
C ASN A 400 16.48 -26.00 -4.68
N LYS A 401 15.31 -26.53 -4.26
CA LYS A 401 14.33 -25.76 -3.49
C LYS A 401 14.95 -25.16 -2.22
N ASP A 402 15.73 -25.93 -1.47
CA ASP A 402 16.38 -25.43 -0.25
C ASP A 402 17.46 -24.39 -0.57
N PHE A 403 18.18 -24.54 -1.69
CA PHE A 403 19.15 -23.55 -2.15
C PHE A 403 18.49 -22.25 -2.61
N ILE A 404 17.41 -22.34 -3.39
CA ILE A 404 16.59 -21.19 -3.82
C ILE A 404 16.01 -20.49 -2.58
N GLY A 405 15.51 -21.24 -1.60
CA GLY A 405 14.97 -20.67 -0.36
C GLY A 405 16.01 -19.88 0.44
N LYS A 406 17.28 -20.32 0.46
CA LYS A 406 18.38 -19.53 1.06
C LYS A 406 18.64 -18.24 0.30
N GLU A 407 18.63 -18.28 -1.03
CA GLU A 407 18.85 -17.08 -1.86
C GLU A 407 17.66 -16.10 -1.75
N MET A 408 16.44 -16.60 -1.60
CA MET A 408 15.26 -15.78 -1.27
C MET A 408 15.42 -15.09 0.09
N GLN A 409 15.91 -15.80 1.11
CA GLN A 409 16.18 -15.23 2.43
C GLN A 409 17.26 -14.14 2.37
N LEU A 410 18.33 -14.37 1.61
CA LEU A 410 19.39 -13.38 1.38
C LEU A 410 18.87 -12.13 0.64
N VAL A 411 17.93 -12.29 -0.29
CA VAL A 411 17.23 -11.15 -0.92
C VAL A 411 16.42 -10.37 0.12
N ALA A 412 15.64 -11.07 0.97
CA ALA A 412 14.89 -10.41 2.04
C ALA A 412 15.83 -9.64 2.99
N GLU A 413 16.90 -10.27 3.47
CA GLU A 413 17.91 -9.60 4.33
C GLU A 413 18.56 -8.39 3.65
N ALA A 414 18.85 -8.47 2.34
CA ALA A 414 19.41 -7.34 1.61
C ALA A 414 18.44 -6.15 1.52
N VAL A 415 17.13 -6.41 1.39
CA VAL A 415 16.08 -5.38 1.37
C VAL A 415 15.80 -4.84 2.77
N ASP A 416 15.82 -5.67 3.81
CA ASP A 416 15.62 -5.28 5.22
C ASP A 416 16.68 -4.27 5.70
N ASN A 417 17.87 -4.30 5.08
CA ASN A 417 18.93 -3.31 5.29
C ASN A 417 18.71 -1.95 4.58
N ARG A 418 17.68 -1.82 3.73
CA ARG A 418 17.33 -0.57 3.04
C ARG A 418 16.50 0.33 3.95
N GLU A 419 16.64 1.64 3.80
CA GLU A 419 15.85 2.58 4.61
C GLU A 419 14.34 2.48 4.37
N GLY A 420 13.56 2.23 5.42
CA GLY A 420 12.10 2.34 5.38
C GLY A 420 11.39 1.16 4.74
N TRP A 421 12.08 0.02 4.62
CA TRP A 421 11.50 -1.26 4.21
C TRP A 421 11.91 -2.33 5.21
N ASN A 422 10.98 -3.25 5.47
CA ASN A 422 11.32 -4.56 6.03
C ASN A 422 11.01 -5.60 4.95
N ALA A 423 11.55 -6.80 5.08
CA ALA A 423 11.29 -7.86 4.14
C ALA A 423 11.08 -9.21 4.81
N MET A 424 10.36 -10.10 4.13
CA MET A 424 10.18 -11.48 4.57
C MET A 424 10.02 -12.43 3.41
N VAL A 425 10.42 -13.68 3.63
CA VAL A 425 10.06 -14.80 2.75
C VAL A 425 8.69 -15.32 3.16
N PHE A 426 7.86 -15.65 2.17
CA PHE A 426 6.52 -16.19 2.40
C PHE A 426 6.23 -17.38 1.49
N TYR A 427 5.82 -18.49 2.10
CA TYR A 427 5.36 -19.69 1.42
C TYR A 427 3.89 -19.95 1.77
N PRO A 428 2.93 -19.66 0.88
CA PRO A 428 1.51 -19.80 1.16
C PRO A 428 1.08 -21.27 1.30
N ASP A 429 1.90 -22.21 0.87
CA ASP A 429 1.64 -23.64 0.95
C ASP A 429 2.40 -24.36 2.08
N GLU A 430 3.08 -23.64 2.97
CA GLU A 430 3.87 -24.23 4.06
C GLU A 430 3.00 -25.02 5.05
N PHE A 431 1.82 -24.49 5.39
CA PHE A 431 0.85 -25.13 6.29
C PHE A 431 -0.37 -25.68 5.55
N ALA A 432 -0.32 -25.76 4.21
CA ALA A 432 -1.43 -26.28 3.43
C ALA A 432 -1.59 -27.78 3.69
N THR A 433 -2.81 -28.19 4.06
CA THR A 433 -3.17 -29.60 4.23
C THR A 433 -3.22 -30.34 2.89
N ASN A 434 -3.49 -29.62 1.79
CA ASN A 434 -3.47 -30.14 0.44
C ASN A 434 -2.07 -29.97 -0.20
N HIS A 435 -1.38 -31.08 -0.45
CA HIS A 435 -0.05 -31.11 -1.09
C HIS A 435 0.01 -30.52 -2.51
N ARG A 436 -1.12 -30.18 -3.13
CA ARG A 436 -1.21 -29.50 -4.44
C ARG A 436 -1.75 -28.07 -4.36
N ALA A 437 -1.87 -27.47 -3.17
CA ALA A 437 -2.34 -26.09 -3.01
C ALA A 437 -1.54 -25.08 -3.84
N TYR A 438 -0.24 -25.34 -4.06
CA TYR A 438 0.63 -24.53 -4.91
C TYR A 438 0.20 -24.42 -6.38
N GLN A 439 -0.68 -25.31 -6.86
CA GLN A 439 -1.19 -25.30 -8.24
C GLN A 439 -2.43 -24.41 -8.40
N ASP A 440 -3.04 -23.96 -7.29
CA ASP A 440 -4.23 -23.11 -7.32
C ASP A 440 -3.83 -21.64 -7.08
N PRO A 441 -3.89 -20.77 -8.11
CA PRO A 441 -3.55 -19.37 -7.94
C PRO A 441 -4.49 -18.63 -6.99
N THR A 442 -5.74 -19.10 -6.83
CA THR A 442 -6.74 -18.51 -5.94
C THR A 442 -6.36 -18.72 -4.48
N LEU A 443 -5.93 -19.93 -4.12
CA LEU A 443 -5.47 -20.23 -2.75
C LEU A 443 -4.23 -19.40 -2.40
N ILE A 444 -3.27 -19.29 -3.32
CA ILE A 444 -2.07 -18.45 -3.14
C ILE A 444 -2.48 -16.99 -2.89
N LYS A 445 -3.44 -16.46 -3.68
CA LYS A 445 -3.96 -15.10 -3.48
C LYS A 445 -4.63 -14.94 -2.12
N GLN A 446 -5.46 -15.90 -1.70
CA GLN A 446 -6.14 -15.84 -0.41
C GLN A 446 -5.14 -15.80 0.76
N GLU A 447 -4.09 -16.60 0.71
CA GLU A 447 -3.01 -16.57 1.71
C GLU A 447 -2.24 -15.25 1.70
N LEU A 448 -2.01 -14.65 0.52
CA LEU A 448 -1.41 -13.31 0.42
C LEU A 448 -2.31 -12.23 1.04
N VAL A 449 -3.63 -12.32 0.89
CA VAL A 449 -4.60 -11.42 1.52
C VAL A 449 -4.61 -11.60 3.04
N LYS A 450 -4.57 -12.85 3.52
CA LYS A 450 -4.45 -13.14 4.96
C LYS A 450 -3.16 -12.57 5.54
N LEU A 451 -2.05 -12.67 4.83
CA LEU A 451 -0.79 -12.05 5.22
C LEU A 451 -0.93 -10.52 5.35
N ASP A 452 -1.56 -9.82 4.40
CA ASP A 452 -1.75 -8.37 4.49
C ASP A 452 -2.60 -7.97 5.71
N ARG A 453 -3.62 -8.78 6.06
CA ARG A 453 -4.43 -8.59 7.27
C ARG A 453 -3.61 -8.80 8.54
N ALA A 454 -2.83 -9.88 8.62
CA ALA A 454 -1.96 -10.14 9.77
C ALA A 454 -0.87 -9.07 9.95
N LEU A 455 -0.35 -8.52 8.84
CA LEU A 455 0.57 -7.38 8.89
C LEU A 455 -0.14 -6.11 9.39
N SER A 456 -1.42 -5.92 9.05
CA SER A 456 -2.21 -4.76 9.47
C SER A 456 -2.31 -4.62 10.99
N GLU A 457 -2.48 -5.74 11.70
CA GLU A 457 -2.54 -5.80 13.16
C GLU A 457 -1.25 -5.30 13.83
N LYS A 458 -0.13 -5.33 13.10
CA LYS A 458 1.19 -4.89 13.54
C LYS A 458 1.57 -3.50 13.01
N GLY A 459 0.63 -2.77 12.39
CA GLY A 459 0.89 -1.46 11.78
C GLY A 459 1.69 -1.53 10.47
N SER A 460 1.75 -2.70 9.85
CA SER A 460 2.48 -2.96 8.60
C SER A 460 1.52 -3.28 7.46
N MET A 461 2.04 -3.26 6.24
CA MET A 461 1.31 -3.61 5.04
C MET A 461 2.21 -4.24 3.99
N ILE A 462 1.65 -5.03 3.07
CA ILE A 462 2.35 -5.41 1.85
C ILE A 462 2.58 -4.16 1.00
N GLY A 463 3.84 -3.76 0.86
CA GLY A 463 4.27 -2.65 0.00
C GLY A 463 4.70 -3.13 -1.39
N ALA A 464 5.32 -4.32 -1.44
CA ALA A 464 5.77 -4.94 -2.67
C ALA A 464 5.80 -6.47 -2.54
N VAL A 465 5.56 -7.17 -3.64
CA VAL A 465 5.64 -8.62 -3.75
C VAL A 465 6.59 -8.99 -4.89
N LEU A 466 7.57 -9.83 -4.59
CA LEU A 466 8.41 -10.50 -5.58
C LEU A 466 8.01 -11.97 -5.64
N ILE A 467 7.41 -12.37 -6.76
CA ILE A 467 7.14 -13.78 -7.06
C ILE A 467 8.43 -14.44 -7.54
N VAL A 468 8.87 -15.49 -6.87
CA VAL A 468 10.06 -16.27 -7.22
C VAL A 468 9.65 -17.60 -7.82
N GLY A 469 9.92 -17.76 -9.11
CA GLY A 469 9.57 -18.94 -9.90
C GLY A 469 8.69 -18.64 -11.12
N GLY A 470 8.72 -19.53 -12.10
CA GLY A 470 7.84 -19.50 -13.27
C GLY A 470 6.39 -19.90 -12.95
N PRO A 471 5.51 -19.94 -13.96
CA PRO A 471 4.11 -20.37 -13.81
C PRO A 471 3.94 -21.80 -13.28
N GLU A 472 4.97 -22.63 -13.41
CA GLU A 472 5.00 -23.99 -12.86
C GLU A 472 5.28 -24.03 -11.34
N VAL A 473 5.81 -22.94 -10.77
CA VAL A 473 6.06 -22.78 -9.33
C VAL A 473 4.96 -21.95 -8.68
N VAL A 474 4.71 -20.76 -9.22
CA VAL A 474 3.62 -19.87 -8.80
C VAL A 474 2.77 -19.60 -10.04
N PRO A 475 1.61 -20.27 -10.19
CA PRO A 475 0.82 -20.23 -11.42
C PRO A 475 0.30 -18.85 -11.75
N PHE A 476 0.19 -18.56 -13.04
CA PHE A 476 -0.61 -17.43 -13.51
C PHE A 476 -2.09 -17.70 -13.23
N PHE A 477 -2.86 -16.63 -13.00
CA PHE A 477 -4.29 -16.71 -13.19
C PHE A 477 -4.60 -16.87 -14.69
N SER A 478 -5.53 -17.77 -15.03
CA SER A 478 -6.09 -17.87 -16.38
C SER A 478 -7.36 -17.04 -16.44
N LEU A 479 -7.23 -15.75 -16.78
CA LEU A 479 -8.34 -14.80 -16.78
C LEU A 479 -9.10 -14.85 -18.10
N LYS A 480 -10.41 -14.57 -18.06
CA LYS A 480 -11.20 -14.40 -19.28
C LYS A 480 -10.66 -13.23 -20.09
N ASN A 481 -10.52 -13.41 -21.40
CA ASN A 481 -10.14 -12.33 -22.30
C ASN A 481 -11.32 -11.38 -22.59
N PRO A 482 -11.29 -10.11 -22.12
CA PRO A 482 -12.39 -9.18 -22.30
C PRO A 482 -12.49 -8.65 -23.74
N ALA A 483 -11.41 -8.68 -24.52
CA ALA A 483 -11.38 -8.24 -25.92
C ALA A 483 -11.95 -9.29 -26.90
N MET A 484 -12.13 -10.54 -26.43
CA MET A 484 -12.62 -11.67 -27.23
C MET A 484 -11.97 -11.78 -28.63
N ASP A 485 -10.64 -11.61 -28.66
CA ASP A 485 -9.82 -11.90 -29.84
C ASP A 485 -9.38 -13.37 -29.82
N ASP A 486 -8.36 -13.72 -30.60
CA ASP A 486 -7.90 -15.10 -30.77
C ASP A 486 -7.34 -15.75 -29.49
N ASP A 487 -7.06 -14.99 -28.44
CA ASP A 487 -6.65 -15.54 -27.15
C ASP A 487 -7.85 -16.02 -26.32
N LEU A 488 -7.87 -17.31 -25.97
CA LEU A 488 -8.94 -17.91 -25.14
C LEU A 488 -8.93 -17.39 -23.69
N SER A 489 -7.74 -17.17 -23.14
CA SER A 489 -7.54 -16.64 -21.79
C SER A 489 -6.27 -15.81 -21.71
N ILE A 490 -6.14 -15.05 -20.62
CA ILE A 490 -4.99 -14.20 -20.33
C ILE A 490 -4.27 -14.79 -19.10
N PRO A 491 -3.07 -15.37 -19.28
CA PRO A 491 -2.16 -15.65 -18.17
C PRO A 491 -1.73 -14.32 -17.54
N SER A 492 -2.02 -14.14 -16.25
CA SER A 492 -1.81 -12.86 -15.58
C SER A 492 -1.38 -13.01 -14.12
N ASP A 493 -0.53 -12.08 -13.69
CA ASP A 493 -0.17 -11.84 -12.29
C ASP A 493 -1.03 -10.74 -11.63
N ALA A 494 -1.87 -10.03 -12.39
CA ALA A 494 -2.63 -8.88 -11.88
C ALA A 494 -3.44 -9.16 -10.61
N PRO A 495 -4.10 -10.33 -10.45
CA PRO A 495 -4.83 -10.62 -9.21
C PRO A 495 -3.96 -10.77 -7.96
N TYR A 496 -2.66 -11.07 -8.09
CA TYR A 496 -1.71 -11.08 -6.96
C TYR A 496 -1.29 -9.69 -6.51
N ALA A 497 -1.68 -8.65 -7.25
CA ALA A 497 -1.22 -7.27 -7.05
C ALA A 497 -2.20 -6.43 -6.19
N THR A 498 -3.25 -7.05 -5.65
CA THR A 498 -4.32 -6.39 -4.91
C THR A 498 -4.88 -7.28 -3.81
N PHE A 499 -5.33 -6.66 -2.71
CA PHE A 499 -6.06 -7.34 -1.66
C PHE A 499 -7.53 -7.59 -2.03
N ASP A 500 -8.06 -6.91 -3.05
CA ASP A 500 -9.46 -7.02 -3.46
C ASP A 500 -9.64 -8.19 -4.44
N GLU A 501 -10.63 -9.04 -4.18
CA GLU A 501 -10.91 -10.21 -5.03
C GLU A 501 -11.50 -9.84 -6.38
N THR A 502 -12.21 -8.71 -6.45
CA THR A 502 -13.01 -8.29 -7.61
C THR A 502 -12.37 -7.15 -8.39
N ARG A 503 -11.60 -6.28 -7.73
CA ARG A 503 -11.02 -5.06 -8.33
C ARG A 503 -9.58 -5.29 -8.79
N ILE A 504 -9.37 -6.31 -9.62
CA ILE A 504 -8.05 -6.72 -10.11
C ILE A 504 -7.37 -5.70 -11.06
N PHE A 505 -8.12 -4.72 -11.56
CA PHE A 505 -7.57 -3.63 -12.39
C PHE A 505 -6.91 -2.52 -11.56
N ASP A 506 -7.19 -2.42 -10.25
CA ASP A 506 -6.55 -1.45 -9.36
C ASP A 506 -5.45 -2.10 -8.53
N GLN A 507 -4.22 -2.04 -9.02
CA GLN A 507 -3.05 -2.62 -8.37
C GLN A 507 -2.67 -1.85 -7.08
N GLN A 508 -2.68 -2.52 -5.93
CA GLN A 508 -2.45 -1.89 -4.62
C GLN A 508 -0.98 -1.80 -4.25
N TRP A 509 -0.22 -2.87 -4.44
CA TRP A 509 1.22 -2.93 -4.15
C TRP A 509 2.05 -3.16 -5.41
N GLN A 510 3.34 -2.91 -5.31
CA GLN A 510 4.27 -3.18 -6.41
C GLN A 510 4.39 -4.71 -6.58
N LEU A 511 4.40 -5.18 -7.82
CA LEU A 511 4.45 -6.62 -8.10
C LEU A 511 5.50 -6.87 -9.18
N GLY A 512 6.38 -7.82 -8.92
CA GLY A 512 7.32 -8.33 -9.92
C GLY A 512 7.47 -9.85 -9.81
N ARG A 513 7.93 -10.46 -10.90
CA ARG A 513 8.19 -11.90 -10.98
C ARG A 513 9.61 -12.16 -11.46
N VAL A 514 10.34 -13.01 -10.77
CA VAL A 514 11.64 -13.55 -11.21
C VAL A 514 11.42 -14.99 -11.64
N PRO A 515 11.28 -15.26 -12.95
CA PRO A 515 11.02 -16.60 -13.45
C PRO A 515 12.32 -17.39 -13.62
N GLY A 516 12.22 -18.72 -13.54
CA GLY A 516 13.19 -19.59 -14.20
C GLY A 516 12.78 -19.83 -15.66
N ASP A 517 13.48 -20.73 -16.33
CA ASP A 517 13.09 -21.20 -17.65
C ASP A 517 12.32 -22.54 -17.57
N ASN A 518 11.96 -23.12 -18.72
CA ASN A 518 11.26 -24.39 -18.77
C ASN A 518 12.16 -25.59 -18.41
N SER A 519 13.47 -25.40 -18.25
CA SER A 519 14.37 -26.45 -17.76
C SER A 519 14.18 -26.72 -16.25
N SER A 520 14.77 -27.79 -15.73
CA SER A 520 14.86 -28.04 -14.28
C SER A 520 16.13 -27.46 -13.65
N ASP A 521 16.91 -26.67 -14.39
CA ASP A 521 18.08 -25.95 -13.89
C ASP A 521 17.64 -24.63 -13.23
N PRO A 522 17.91 -24.41 -11.93
CA PRO A 522 17.59 -23.15 -11.29
C PRO A 522 18.56 -22.00 -11.65
N GLY A 523 19.56 -22.22 -12.50
CA GLY A 523 20.61 -21.24 -12.83
C GLY A 523 20.10 -19.84 -13.19
N LEU A 524 19.13 -19.74 -14.10
CA LEU A 524 18.53 -18.45 -14.49
C LEU A 524 17.87 -17.76 -13.29
N LEU A 525 17.09 -18.50 -12.49
CA LEU A 525 16.40 -17.99 -11.30
C LEU A 525 17.40 -17.48 -10.25
N LEU A 526 18.41 -18.28 -9.95
CA LEU A 526 19.44 -17.97 -8.95
C LEU A 526 20.29 -16.77 -9.36
N SER A 527 20.61 -16.63 -10.65
CA SER A 527 21.36 -15.49 -11.15
C SER A 527 20.61 -14.16 -10.92
N GLN A 528 19.27 -14.17 -11.08
CA GLN A 528 18.42 -13.01 -10.84
C GLN A 528 18.36 -12.68 -9.35
N LEU A 529 18.13 -13.66 -8.47
CA LEU A 529 18.10 -13.44 -7.01
C LEU A 529 19.40 -12.82 -6.49
N ARG A 530 20.56 -13.33 -6.96
CA ARG A 530 21.87 -12.76 -6.62
C ARG A 530 22.06 -11.35 -7.16
N ASN A 531 21.55 -11.06 -8.36
CA ASN A 531 21.59 -9.71 -8.93
C ASN A 531 20.78 -8.73 -8.09
N ILE A 532 19.61 -9.14 -7.59
CA ILE A 532 18.75 -8.36 -6.69
C ILE A 532 19.47 -8.12 -5.37
N GLN A 533 19.98 -9.17 -4.74
CA GLN A 533 20.77 -9.08 -3.50
C GLN A 533 21.91 -8.06 -3.64
N ASN A 534 22.73 -8.20 -4.68
CA ASN A 534 23.86 -7.32 -4.95
C ASN A 534 23.43 -5.86 -5.17
N HIS A 535 22.31 -5.64 -5.84
CA HIS A 535 21.75 -4.31 -6.04
C HIS A 535 21.36 -3.66 -4.70
N HIS A 536 20.63 -4.39 -3.85
CA HIS A 536 20.18 -3.85 -2.57
C HIS A 536 21.33 -3.65 -1.57
N ILE A 537 22.30 -4.56 -1.50
CA ILE A 537 23.51 -4.37 -0.66
C ILE A 537 24.26 -3.10 -1.07
N ARG A 538 24.55 -2.93 -2.37
CA ARG A 538 25.25 -1.73 -2.87
C ARG A 538 24.47 -0.44 -2.62
N SER A 539 23.15 -0.51 -2.73
CA SER A 539 22.28 0.63 -2.49
C SER A 539 22.25 1.00 -1.01
N ALA A 540 22.14 0.03 -0.10
CA ALA A 540 22.23 0.25 1.34
C ALA A 540 23.59 0.86 1.74
N GLU A 541 24.70 0.35 1.20
CA GLU A 541 26.02 0.96 1.41
C GLU A 541 26.08 2.41 0.93
N THR A 542 25.46 2.69 -0.21
CA THR A 542 25.39 4.03 -0.79
C THR A 542 24.57 4.97 0.08
N GLU A 543 23.41 4.54 0.56
CA GLU A 543 22.56 5.26 1.52
C GLU A 543 23.36 5.61 2.80
N ILE A 544 24.08 4.64 3.38
CA ILE A 544 24.95 4.84 4.55
C ILE A 544 26.05 5.88 4.26
N ARG A 545 26.75 5.77 3.12
CA ARG A 545 27.81 6.72 2.70
C ARG A 545 27.24 8.13 2.51
N GLN A 546 26.05 8.26 1.92
CA GLN A 546 25.40 9.55 1.71
C GLN A 546 24.98 10.21 3.02
N ARG A 547 24.44 9.44 3.97
CA ARG A 547 24.11 9.97 5.31
C ARG A 547 25.35 10.51 6.03
N ARG A 548 26.51 9.84 5.90
CA ARG A 548 27.78 10.32 6.45
C ARG A 548 28.24 11.65 5.82
N LYS A 549 28.01 11.84 4.52
CA LYS A 549 28.36 13.08 3.79
C LYS A 549 27.36 14.23 4.00
N ASN A 550 26.07 13.95 4.10
CA ASN A 550 24.99 14.95 4.20
C ASN A 550 24.79 15.55 5.60
N ARG A 551 25.62 15.19 6.59
CA ARG A 551 25.63 15.78 7.94
C ARG A 551 25.91 17.31 7.97
N LYS A 552 26.22 17.93 6.82
CA LYS A 552 26.52 19.38 6.68
C LYS A 552 25.70 20.14 5.63
N ALA A 553 24.74 19.52 4.93
CA ALA A 553 23.99 20.21 3.86
C ALA A 553 22.48 19.99 3.99
N LYS A 554 21.72 21.07 4.24
CA LYS A 554 20.25 21.09 4.08
C LYS A 554 19.92 20.76 2.61
N LYS A 555 19.35 19.59 2.36
CA LYS A 555 18.99 19.15 1.00
C LYS A 555 17.72 19.87 0.57
N THR A 556 17.84 20.86 -0.31
CA THR A 556 16.74 21.25 -1.20
C THR A 556 16.54 20.13 -2.23
N LEU A 557 15.35 19.49 -2.23
CA LEU A 557 14.93 18.52 -3.25
C LEU A 557 14.92 19.19 -4.63
N SER A 558 16.04 19.06 -5.37
CA SER A 558 16.12 19.52 -6.75
C SER A 558 15.66 18.41 -7.69
N PHE A 559 14.44 18.55 -8.22
CA PHE A 559 13.92 17.73 -9.33
C PHE A 559 14.78 17.83 -10.62
N SER A 560 15.68 18.82 -10.70
CA SER A 560 16.49 19.08 -11.90
C SER A 560 17.58 18.03 -12.15
N GLY A 561 18.12 17.37 -11.11
CA GLY A 561 19.24 16.44 -11.25
C GLY A 561 18.89 15.11 -11.93
N PHE A 562 17.71 14.57 -11.62
CA PHE A 562 17.25 13.27 -12.15
C PHE A 562 16.81 13.37 -13.62
N SER A 563 16.18 14.49 -13.97
CA SER A 563 15.85 14.81 -15.37
C SER A 563 17.10 14.98 -16.24
N LYS A 564 18.25 15.29 -15.64
CA LYS A 564 19.55 15.35 -16.31
C LYS A 564 20.19 13.96 -16.46
N ALA A 565 20.11 13.11 -15.44
CA ALA A 565 20.65 11.74 -15.47
C ALA A 565 20.00 10.87 -16.56
N ILE A 566 18.66 10.86 -16.68
CA ILE A 566 17.97 10.11 -17.74
C ILE A 566 18.25 10.70 -19.14
N LYS A 567 18.46 12.02 -19.22
CA LYS A 567 18.79 12.70 -20.48
C LYS A 567 20.23 12.42 -20.95
N GLU A 568 21.09 11.93 -20.06
CA GLU A 568 22.47 11.51 -20.34
C GLU A 568 22.62 9.98 -20.48
N SER A 569 21.61 9.19 -20.07
CA SER A 569 21.59 7.73 -20.24
C SER A 569 21.50 7.34 -21.72
N LYS A 570 22.30 6.35 -22.12
CA LYS A 570 22.19 5.73 -23.44
C LYS A 570 20.91 4.89 -23.52
N THR A 571 20.10 5.12 -24.54
CA THR A 571 18.81 4.45 -24.75
C THR A 571 18.77 3.78 -26.11
N PHE A 572 18.11 2.64 -26.17
CA PHE A 572 17.84 1.92 -27.41
C PHE A 572 16.34 1.93 -27.72
N GLY A 573 15.98 2.20 -28.96
CA GLY A 573 14.59 2.20 -29.40
C GLY A 573 14.46 1.57 -30.77
N LEU A 574 13.56 0.60 -30.92
CA LEU A 574 13.26 -0.03 -32.21
C LEU A 574 11.76 -0.24 -32.39
N SER A 575 11.21 0.34 -33.45
CA SER A 575 9.79 0.23 -33.81
C SER A 575 9.60 -0.38 -35.20
N ALA A 576 8.44 -0.97 -35.46
CA ALA A 576 7.95 -1.12 -36.82
C ALA A 576 7.79 0.29 -37.43
N GLN A 577 8.18 0.47 -38.69
CA GLN A 577 8.12 1.77 -39.38
C GLN A 577 6.68 2.29 -39.46
N VAL A 578 5.70 1.42 -39.68
CA VAL A 578 4.27 1.78 -39.69
C VAL A 578 3.76 2.38 -38.36
N TRP A 579 4.44 2.12 -37.24
CA TRP A 579 4.12 2.66 -35.92
C TRP A 579 5.09 3.73 -35.44
N GLU A 580 5.94 4.26 -36.31
CA GLU A 580 6.96 5.25 -35.94
C GLU A 580 6.35 6.44 -35.18
N ARG A 581 5.19 6.95 -35.62
CA ARG A 581 4.53 8.11 -34.99
C ARG A 581 4.19 7.89 -33.50
N PRO A 582 3.39 6.90 -33.10
CA PRO A 582 3.11 6.62 -31.69
C PRO A 582 4.39 6.23 -30.93
N SER A 583 5.25 5.40 -31.53
CA SER A 583 6.51 4.98 -30.89
C SER A 583 7.45 6.14 -30.58
N VAL A 584 7.53 7.16 -31.44
CA VAL A 584 8.32 8.38 -31.16
C VAL A 584 7.72 9.15 -29.96
N ALA A 585 6.39 9.20 -29.83
CA ALA A 585 5.75 9.87 -28.69
C ALA A 585 6.02 9.15 -27.36
N VAL A 586 6.11 7.82 -27.37
CA VAL A 586 6.55 7.02 -26.20
C VAL A 586 8.05 7.23 -25.95
N TYR A 587 8.88 7.04 -26.98
CA TYR A 587 10.34 7.03 -26.89
C TYR A 587 10.94 8.37 -26.44
N ARG A 588 10.32 9.49 -26.80
CA ARG A 588 10.72 10.83 -26.32
C ARG A 588 10.74 10.96 -24.80
N ASN A 589 9.97 10.14 -24.08
CA ASN A 589 10.02 10.14 -22.62
C ASN A 589 11.38 9.65 -22.11
N ILE A 590 12.03 8.69 -22.77
CA ILE A 590 13.33 8.16 -22.33
C ILE A 590 14.53 8.81 -23.04
N ALA A 591 14.44 9.01 -24.36
CA ALA A 591 15.59 9.44 -25.17
C ALA A 591 15.67 10.97 -25.34
N GLY A 592 14.66 11.72 -24.90
CA GLY A 592 14.55 13.14 -25.17
C GLY A 592 14.49 13.42 -26.67
N ASN A 593 15.61 13.88 -27.25
CA ASN A 593 15.76 14.15 -28.69
C ASN A 593 16.44 13.00 -29.46
N GLY A 594 16.72 11.86 -28.81
CA GLY A 594 17.34 10.71 -29.47
C GLY A 594 16.47 10.12 -30.58
N SER A 595 17.12 9.57 -31.61
CA SER A 595 16.44 8.94 -32.75
C SER A 595 15.94 7.54 -32.41
N LEU A 596 14.70 7.25 -32.76
CA LEU A 596 14.10 5.91 -32.72
C LEU A 596 14.50 5.16 -34.00
N ALA A 597 15.04 3.96 -33.90
CA ALA A 597 15.27 3.13 -35.08
C ALA A 597 13.96 2.49 -35.56
N THR A 598 13.83 2.29 -36.87
CA THR A 598 12.64 1.68 -37.47
C THR A 598 13.00 0.49 -38.33
N SER A 599 12.20 -0.57 -38.28
CA SER A 599 12.29 -1.72 -39.18
C SER A 599 11.27 -1.57 -40.32
N PRO A 600 11.68 -1.64 -41.61
CA PRO A 600 12.79 -2.43 -42.16
C PRO A 600 14.18 -1.78 -42.23
N GLY A 601 14.36 -0.52 -41.84
CA GLY A 601 15.71 0.11 -41.83
C GLY A 601 16.72 -0.64 -40.95
N VAL A 602 16.25 -1.15 -39.81
CA VAL A 602 16.95 -2.13 -38.99
C VAL A 602 16.24 -3.49 -39.09
N THR A 603 17.01 -4.53 -39.36
CA THR A 603 16.59 -5.93 -39.42
C THR A 603 17.57 -6.79 -38.64
N ALA A 604 17.26 -8.08 -38.50
CA ALA A 604 18.14 -9.06 -37.89
C ALA A 604 19.55 -9.12 -38.54
N THR A 605 19.69 -8.78 -39.82
CA THR A 605 20.99 -8.86 -40.53
C THR A 605 21.91 -7.68 -40.23
N ASN A 606 21.36 -6.53 -39.84
CA ASN A 606 22.13 -5.32 -39.53
C ASN A 606 21.82 -4.80 -38.11
N PHE A 607 21.34 -5.67 -37.22
CA PHE A 607 20.95 -5.30 -35.87
C PHE A 607 22.14 -4.73 -35.10
N PRO A 608 22.05 -3.51 -34.54
CA PRO A 608 23.18 -2.81 -33.91
C PRO A 608 23.41 -3.31 -32.48
N VAL A 609 23.92 -4.54 -32.32
CA VAL A 609 24.15 -5.17 -31.01
C VAL A 609 25.00 -4.30 -30.09
N SER A 610 26.08 -3.71 -30.61
CA SER A 610 26.98 -2.84 -29.84
C SER A 610 26.27 -1.61 -29.26
N HIS A 611 25.27 -1.07 -29.96
CA HIS A 611 24.48 0.05 -29.42
C HIS A 611 23.59 -0.42 -28.27
N LEU A 612 22.99 -1.61 -28.38
CA LEU A 612 22.15 -2.19 -27.33
C LEU A 612 22.96 -2.48 -26.04
N GLU A 613 24.20 -2.97 -26.16
CA GLU A 613 25.07 -3.29 -25.01
C GLU A 613 25.42 -2.09 -24.13
N GLU A 614 25.48 -0.90 -24.72
CA GLU A 614 25.84 0.32 -24.02
C GLU A 614 24.64 1.01 -23.36
N CYS A 615 23.42 0.52 -23.60
CA CYS A 615 22.19 1.17 -23.17
C CYS A 615 21.72 0.74 -21.77
N GLN A 616 21.13 1.68 -21.05
CA GLN A 616 20.45 1.42 -19.77
C GLN A 616 18.98 1.06 -19.97
N TYR A 617 18.35 1.69 -20.96
CA TYR A 617 16.93 1.56 -21.27
C TYR A 617 16.75 1.06 -22.69
N ALA A 618 15.86 0.10 -22.90
CA ALA A 618 15.44 -0.29 -24.23
C ALA A 618 13.92 -0.31 -24.38
N TYR A 619 13.47 0.15 -25.55
CA TYR A 619 12.07 0.21 -25.94
C TYR A 619 11.87 -0.49 -27.29
N PHE A 620 10.93 -1.42 -27.34
CA PHE A 620 10.58 -2.14 -28.55
C PHE A 620 9.08 -1.99 -28.82
N ASN A 621 8.72 -1.65 -30.06
CA ASN A 621 7.33 -1.66 -30.53
C ASN A 621 7.30 -2.40 -31.87
N LEU A 622 7.20 -3.72 -31.78
CA LEU A 622 7.41 -4.64 -32.89
C LEU A 622 6.35 -5.74 -32.84
N HIS A 623 6.18 -6.44 -33.96
CA HIS A 623 5.29 -7.59 -33.99
C HIS A 623 5.88 -8.77 -33.21
N GLY A 624 5.03 -9.45 -32.45
CA GLY A 624 5.34 -10.75 -31.87
C GLY A 624 4.38 -11.83 -32.33
N ILE A 625 4.85 -13.08 -32.38
CA ILE A 625 4.05 -14.23 -32.81
C ILE A 625 4.08 -15.29 -31.71
N LYS A 626 2.90 -15.82 -31.36
CA LYS A 626 2.72 -16.83 -30.32
C LYS A 626 3.69 -18.00 -30.49
N GLY A 627 4.44 -18.32 -29.45
CA GLY A 627 5.37 -19.42 -29.43
C GLY A 627 6.58 -19.27 -30.36
N LYS A 628 6.75 -18.16 -31.09
CA LYS A 628 7.91 -17.92 -31.96
C LYS A 628 8.96 -17.08 -31.25
N PRO A 629 10.25 -17.29 -31.57
CA PRO A 629 11.33 -16.66 -30.81
C PRO A 629 11.71 -15.25 -31.27
N ASN A 630 11.29 -14.84 -32.46
CA ASN A 630 11.75 -13.59 -33.09
C ASN A 630 10.69 -12.49 -33.01
N TRP A 631 11.14 -11.25 -33.15
CA TRP A 631 10.29 -10.07 -33.32
C TRP A 631 10.41 -9.49 -34.72
N TYR A 632 9.31 -8.95 -35.23
CA TYR A 632 9.20 -8.58 -36.64
C TYR A 632 8.87 -7.09 -36.79
N GLY A 633 9.48 -6.47 -37.79
CA GLY A 633 9.16 -5.12 -38.20
C GLY A 633 7.96 -5.08 -39.13
N GLN A 634 7.54 -3.88 -39.50
CA GLN A 634 6.61 -3.68 -40.59
C GLN A 634 6.92 -2.40 -41.34
N LYS A 635 7.12 -2.52 -42.66
CA LYS A 635 7.34 -1.40 -43.57
C LYS A 635 6.12 -0.50 -43.62
N ASP A 636 6.36 0.80 -43.65
CA ASP A 636 5.32 1.78 -43.88
C ASP A 636 4.78 1.66 -45.31
N PRO A 637 3.47 1.56 -45.50
CA PRO A 637 2.79 1.59 -46.80
C PRO A 637 3.24 2.69 -47.78
N ARG A 638 3.69 3.85 -47.28
CA ARG A 638 4.17 4.98 -48.08
C ARG A 638 5.59 4.77 -48.60
N ASP A 639 6.32 3.81 -48.04
CA ASP A 639 7.68 3.46 -48.45
C ASP A 639 7.63 2.59 -49.72
N GLN A 640 8.01 3.21 -50.84
CA GLN A 640 8.04 2.59 -52.17
C GLN A 640 9.27 1.69 -52.42
N SER A 641 10.15 1.51 -51.42
CA SER A 641 11.30 0.63 -51.55
C SER A 641 10.88 -0.83 -51.75
N THR A 642 11.77 -1.63 -52.33
CA THR A 642 11.60 -3.08 -52.51
C THR A 642 11.88 -3.88 -51.25
N LEU A 643 12.04 -3.22 -50.09
CA LEU A 643 12.27 -3.88 -48.81
C LEU A 643 11.08 -4.76 -48.43
N THR A 644 11.39 -5.88 -47.78
CA THR A 644 10.43 -6.85 -47.23
C THR A 644 9.41 -6.15 -46.33
N THR A 645 8.13 -6.49 -46.50
CA THR A 645 7.03 -5.86 -45.73
C THR A 645 7.09 -6.20 -44.24
N LEU A 646 7.28 -7.47 -43.87
CA LEU A 646 7.46 -7.91 -42.47
C LEU A 646 8.85 -8.56 -42.28
N PRO A 647 9.94 -7.78 -42.18
CA PRO A 647 11.25 -8.33 -41.92
C PRO A 647 11.34 -8.87 -40.48
N ILE A 648 12.25 -9.82 -40.24
CA ILE A 648 12.69 -10.10 -38.87
C ILE A 648 13.50 -8.89 -38.40
N ALA A 649 13.00 -8.20 -37.38
CA ALA A 649 13.66 -7.01 -36.82
C ALA A 649 14.71 -7.39 -35.78
N LEU A 650 14.40 -8.40 -34.96
CA LEU A 650 15.28 -8.95 -33.95
C LEU A 650 15.13 -10.47 -33.92
N GLN A 651 16.25 -11.18 -34.08
CA GLN A 651 16.32 -12.63 -33.91
C GLN A 651 17.16 -12.99 -32.68
N MET A 652 16.93 -14.17 -32.12
CA MET A 652 17.65 -14.67 -30.94
C MET A 652 19.17 -14.60 -31.10
N SER A 653 19.71 -14.99 -32.27
CA SER A 653 21.15 -15.01 -32.51
C SER A 653 21.80 -13.62 -32.56
N ASN A 654 21.02 -12.54 -32.70
CA ASN A 654 21.56 -11.20 -32.50
C ASN A 654 21.97 -10.96 -31.04
N LEU A 655 21.36 -11.67 -30.09
CA LEU A 655 21.57 -11.50 -28.65
C LEU A 655 22.58 -12.49 -28.08
N ASP A 656 22.99 -13.53 -28.81
CA ASP A 656 23.96 -14.52 -28.35
C ASP A 656 25.29 -13.88 -27.93
N HIS A 657 25.75 -12.89 -28.71
CA HIS A 657 26.97 -12.13 -28.46
C HIS A 657 26.80 -10.94 -27.52
N LEU A 658 25.58 -10.70 -27.05
CA LEU A 658 25.30 -9.65 -26.07
C LEU A 658 25.99 -10.01 -24.75
N HIS A 659 26.95 -9.21 -24.32
CA HIS A 659 27.65 -9.37 -23.05
C HIS A 659 26.87 -8.75 -21.88
N ARG A 660 26.14 -7.67 -22.16
CA ARG A 660 25.31 -6.97 -21.19
C ARG A 660 24.01 -6.52 -21.86
N ALA A 661 22.88 -6.96 -21.33
CA ALA A 661 21.59 -6.42 -21.73
C ALA A 661 21.26 -5.10 -21.02
N PRO A 662 20.37 -4.27 -21.61
CA PRO A 662 19.83 -3.08 -20.94
C PRO A 662 19.22 -3.40 -19.58
N ASP A 663 19.35 -2.48 -18.63
CA ASP A 663 18.86 -2.70 -17.26
C ASP A 663 17.32 -2.77 -17.23
N VAL A 664 16.61 -1.94 -18.02
CA VAL A 664 15.15 -1.93 -18.13
C VAL A 664 14.69 -2.01 -19.59
N VAL A 665 13.83 -2.97 -19.89
CA VAL A 665 13.25 -3.20 -21.22
C VAL A 665 11.72 -3.11 -21.16
N PHE A 666 11.13 -2.33 -22.06
CA PHE A 666 9.68 -2.33 -22.29
C PHE A 666 9.40 -2.76 -23.73
N ALA A 667 8.66 -3.86 -23.90
CA ALA A 667 8.35 -4.45 -25.19
C ALA A 667 6.83 -4.45 -25.46
N GLU A 668 6.42 -3.62 -26.42
CA GLU A 668 5.08 -3.57 -26.99
C GLU A 668 4.97 -4.57 -28.14
N ASN A 669 4.86 -5.84 -27.78
CA ASN A 669 4.75 -6.96 -28.71
C ASN A 669 3.68 -7.93 -28.21
N CYS A 670 2.90 -8.52 -29.12
CA CYS A 670 2.12 -9.70 -28.80
C CYS A 670 3.05 -10.80 -28.27
N TYR A 671 2.71 -11.40 -27.13
CA TYR A 671 3.49 -12.49 -26.52
C TYR A 671 4.95 -12.11 -26.15
N GLY A 672 5.27 -10.82 -26.06
CA GLY A 672 6.62 -10.35 -25.72
C GLY A 672 7.12 -10.83 -24.35
N ALA A 673 6.20 -11.13 -23.42
CA ALA A 673 6.46 -11.74 -22.12
C ALA A 673 5.75 -13.09 -21.94
N GLU A 674 5.50 -13.83 -23.03
CA GLU A 674 5.12 -15.24 -22.94
C GLU A 674 6.32 -16.01 -22.36
N ILE A 675 6.22 -16.45 -21.10
CA ILE A 675 7.25 -17.23 -20.41
C ILE A 675 6.83 -18.67 -20.10
N ASP A 676 5.53 -18.98 -20.18
CA ASP A 676 5.02 -20.32 -19.91
C ASP A 676 5.59 -21.33 -20.92
N LYS A 677 6.28 -22.34 -20.40
CA LYS A 677 6.97 -23.38 -21.20
C LYS A 677 8.00 -22.82 -22.19
N ARG A 678 8.58 -21.66 -21.91
CA ARG A 678 9.62 -21.00 -22.72
C ARG A 678 11.01 -21.13 -22.09
N ASN A 679 12.04 -20.91 -22.89
CA ASN A 679 13.44 -20.97 -22.49
C ASN A 679 14.24 -19.76 -22.96
N GLU A 680 15.44 -19.55 -22.39
CA GLU A 680 16.40 -18.54 -22.86
C GLU A 680 16.79 -18.70 -24.33
N SER A 681 16.64 -19.90 -24.90
CA SER A 681 16.92 -20.17 -26.32
C SER A 681 15.76 -19.86 -27.26
N ASN A 682 14.56 -19.57 -26.73
CA ASN A 682 13.38 -19.33 -27.57
C ASN A 682 12.51 -18.14 -27.14
N ALA A 683 12.83 -17.43 -26.06
CA ALA A 683 12.13 -16.21 -25.67
C ALA A 683 13.12 -15.07 -25.48
N ILE A 684 12.97 -14.00 -26.26
CA ILE A 684 13.81 -12.80 -26.16
C ILE A 684 13.78 -12.21 -24.75
N SER A 685 12.62 -12.23 -24.09
CA SER A 685 12.47 -11.78 -22.69
C SER A 685 13.38 -12.56 -21.73
N LEU A 686 13.28 -13.88 -21.71
CA LEU A 686 14.12 -14.75 -20.87
C LEU A 686 15.60 -14.64 -21.24
N HIS A 687 15.92 -14.56 -22.53
CA HIS A 687 17.30 -14.38 -22.99
C HIS A 687 17.90 -13.06 -22.49
N MET A 688 17.18 -11.95 -22.63
CA MET A 688 17.64 -10.65 -22.13
C MET A 688 17.81 -10.64 -20.60
N ILE A 689 16.92 -11.32 -19.86
CA ILE A 689 17.04 -11.54 -18.41
C ILE A 689 18.31 -12.34 -18.09
N GLY A 690 18.58 -13.43 -18.79
CA GLY A 690 19.80 -14.23 -18.65
C GLY A 690 21.07 -13.44 -18.96
N LYS A 691 20.99 -12.46 -19.87
CA LYS A 691 22.05 -11.49 -20.19
C LYS A 691 22.13 -10.29 -19.23
N GLY A 692 21.34 -10.30 -18.15
CA GLY A 692 21.48 -9.37 -17.03
C GLY A 692 20.45 -8.25 -16.95
N THR A 693 19.41 -8.24 -17.80
CA THR A 693 18.27 -7.31 -17.69
C THR A 693 17.66 -7.41 -16.30
N LYS A 694 17.44 -6.25 -15.66
CA LYS A 694 16.90 -6.19 -14.29
C LYS A 694 15.39 -6.16 -14.27
N VAL A 695 14.79 -5.52 -15.27
CA VAL A 695 13.34 -5.40 -15.43
C VAL A 695 12.98 -5.56 -16.90
N PHE A 696 12.06 -6.49 -17.18
CA PHE A 696 11.44 -6.66 -18.49
C PHE A 696 9.91 -6.55 -18.36
N ILE A 697 9.29 -5.66 -19.13
CA ILE A 697 7.84 -5.47 -19.17
C ILE A 697 7.34 -5.82 -20.57
N GLY A 698 6.31 -6.67 -20.65
CA GLY A 698 5.70 -7.05 -21.92
C GLY A 698 4.39 -7.83 -21.73
N SER A 699 3.70 -8.11 -22.83
CA SER A 699 2.41 -8.80 -22.84
C SER A 699 2.57 -10.33 -22.88
N THR A 700 1.77 -11.05 -22.10
CA THR A 700 1.66 -12.52 -22.17
C THR A 700 0.82 -13.02 -23.34
N THR A 701 0.02 -12.14 -23.95
CA THR A 701 -0.96 -12.44 -25.01
C THR A 701 -0.92 -11.37 -26.12
N ILE A 702 -1.86 -11.38 -27.06
CA ILE A 702 -2.01 -10.29 -28.04
C ILE A 702 -2.09 -8.94 -27.33
N SER A 703 -1.30 -7.98 -27.78
CA SER A 703 -1.35 -6.59 -27.30
C SER A 703 -1.82 -5.68 -28.43
N TYR A 704 -2.48 -4.58 -28.06
CA TYR A 704 -2.98 -3.59 -29.01
C TYR A 704 -2.28 -2.26 -28.80
N GLY A 705 -2.22 -1.47 -29.86
CA GLY A 705 -1.85 -0.07 -29.78
C GLY A 705 -2.35 0.73 -30.98
N ALA A 706 -1.92 1.99 -31.05
CA ALA A 706 -2.29 2.94 -32.07
C ALA A 706 -1.37 2.85 -33.30
N VAL A 707 -1.84 3.31 -34.46
CA VAL A 707 -1.00 3.61 -35.63
C VAL A 707 -0.70 5.12 -35.71
N THR A 708 -1.59 5.95 -35.16
CA THR A 708 -1.45 7.41 -35.07
C THR A 708 -1.78 7.88 -33.67
N LEU A 709 -1.55 9.17 -33.37
CA LEU A 709 -2.02 9.76 -32.11
C LEU A 709 -3.56 9.93 -32.13
N PRO A 710 -4.23 9.93 -30.96
CA PRO A 710 -3.68 9.77 -29.59
C PRO A 710 -3.21 8.33 -29.28
N LEU A 711 -2.39 8.19 -28.23
CA LEU A 711 -1.92 6.87 -27.78
C LEU A 711 -3.06 6.09 -27.11
N THR A 712 -3.05 4.77 -27.26
CA THR A 712 -4.02 3.86 -26.60
C THR A 712 -3.33 2.57 -26.20
N ALA A 713 -3.96 1.81 -25.29
CA ALA A 713 -3.53 0.46 -24.94
C ALA A 713 -2.03 0.39 -24.58
N ALA A 714 -1.24 -0.47 -25.25
CA ALA A 714 0.17 -0.68 -24.94
C ALA A 714 0.99 0.62 -25.02
N ASP A 715 0.73 1.49 -26.00
CA ASP A 715 1.54 2.70 -26.18
C ASP A 715 1.30 3.69 -25.04
N LEU A 716 0.05 3.82 -24.59
CA LEU A 716 -0.30 4.71 -23.48
C LEU A 716 0.27 4.17 -22.16
N LEU A 717 0.22 2.85 -21.94
CA LEU A 717 0.84 2.23 -20.77
C LEU A 717 2.36 2.44 -20.75
N ALA A 718 3.04 2.22 -21.88
CA ALA A 718 4.47 2.44 -22.03
C ALA A 718 4.83 3.92 -21.81
N HIS A 719 4.06 4.82 -22.41
CA HIS A 719 4.22 6.26 -22.25
C HIS A 719 4.19 6.66 -20.76
N LEU A 720 3.15 6.25 -20.04
CA LEU A 720 2.96 6.55 -18.63
C LEU A 720 4.05 5.91 -17.76
N PHE A 721 4.46 4.67 -18.05
CA PHE A 721 5.55 3.99 -17.33
C PHE A 721 6.84 4.81 -17.39
N TRP A 722 7.25 5.22 -18.61
CA TRP A 722 8.46 6.00 -18.78
C TRP A 722 8.36 7.39 -18.14
N GLN A 723 7.20 8.03 -18.15
CA GLN A 723 6.98 9.29 -17.43
C GLN A 723 7.17 9.12 -15.92
N HIS A 724 6.56 8.08 -15.34
CA HIS A 724 6.66 7.81 -13.91
C HIS A 724 8.08 7.43 -13.49
N LEU A 725 8.79 6.61 -14.28
CA LEU A 725 10.17 6.21 -14.00
C LEU A 725 11.10 7.43 -13.90
N ARG A 726 10.85 8.49 -14.69
CA ARG A 726 11.64 9.74 -14.64
C ARG A 726 11.51 10.52 -13.36
N THR A 727 10.52 10.23 -12.54
CA THR A 727 10.30 10.92 -11.27
C THR A 727 11.23 10.43 -10.16
N GLY A 728 12.03 9.39 -10.43
CA GLY A 728 13.04 8.85 -9.52
C GLY A 728 12.51 7.90 -8.46
N ILE A 729 11.50 7.12 -8.84
CA ILE A 729 10.89 6.04 -8.07
C ILE A 729 11.39 4.68 -8.56
N SER A 730 11.10 3.60 -7.83
CA SER A 730 11.38 2.23 -8.29
C SER A 730 10.60 1.92 -9.57
N THR A 731 11.11 0.97 -10.36
CA THR A 731 10.46 0.48 -11.58
C THR A 731 9.09 -0.14 -11.30
N GLY A 732 8.94 -0.87 -10.19
CA GLY A 732 7.65 -1.45 -9.78
C GLY A 732 6.62 -0.39 -9.42
N GLU A 733 7.02 0.67 -8.72
CA GLU A 733 6.14 1.80 -8.40
C GLU A 733 5.77 2.60 -9.66
N ALA A 734 6.72 2.78 -10.59
CA ALA A 734 6.45 3.40 -11.87
C ALA A 734 5.41 2.61 -12.69
N PHE A 735 5.53 1.28 -12.71
CA PHE A 735 4.59 0.42 -13.43
C PHE A 735 3.20 0.41 -12.77
N ARG A 736 3.14 0.33 -11.44
CA ARG A 736 1.88 0.41 -10.70
C ARG A 736 1.14 1.72 -10.97
N ARG A 737 1.84 2.86 -10.89
CA ARG A 737 1.26 4.18 -11.20
C ARG A 737 0.83 4.29 -12.65
N ALA A 738 1.62 3.75 -13.58
CA ALA A 738 1.26 3.72 -14.99
C ALA A 738 -0.05 2.97 -15.22
N LYS A 739 -0.24 1.79 -14.60
CA LYS A 739 -1.51 1.05 -14.67
C LYS A 739 -2.69 1.83 -14.09
N LYS A 740 -2.53 2.46 -12.91
CA LYS A 740 -3.59 3.25 -12.27
C LYS A 740 -3.98 4.49 -13.09
N ASN A 741 -2.98 5.21 -13.60
CA ASN A 741 -3.19 6.37 -14.45
C ASN A 741 -3.85 5.95 -15.77
N PHE A 742 -3.36 4.89 -16.41
CA PHE A 742 -3.91 4.36 -17.65
C PHE A 742 -5.40 4.03 -17.51
N ALA A 743 -5.79 3.33 -16.43
CA ALA A 743 -7.18 3.03 -16.15
C ALA A 743 -8.01 4.30 -15.87
N SER A 744 -7.48 5.23 -15.06
CA SER A 744 -8.23 6.44 -14.69
C SER A 744 -8.38 7.45 -15.83
N GLU A 745 -7.36 7.65 -16.66
CA GLU A 745 -7.39 8.50 -17.84
C GLU A 745 -8.36 7.94 -18.88
N THR A 746 -8.30 6.63 -19.13
CA THR A 746 -9.23 5.98 -20.08
C THR A 746 -10.68 6.05 -19.60
N GLU A 747 -10.94 5.79 -18.31
CA GLU A 747 -12.28 5.93 -17.73
C GLU A 747 -12.79 7.37 -17.82
N ALA A 748 -11.92 8.37 -17.57
CA ALA A 748 -12.30 9.78 -17.66
C ALA A 748 -12.63 10.23 -19.10
N GLU A 749 -11.88 9.73 -20.09
CA GLU A 749 -12.10 10.09 -21.50
C GLU A 749 -13.27 9.34 -22.15
N SER A 750 -13.38 8.03 -21.91
CA SER A 750 -14.34 7.14 -22.60
C SER A 750 -15.55 6.77 -21.75
N GLY A 751 -15.51 7.06 -20.46
CA GLY A 751 -16.54 6.72 -19.47
C GLY A 751 -16.46 5.30 -18.90
N ALA A 752 -15.63 4.43 -19.48
CA ALA A 752 -15.42 3.05 -19.03
C ALA A 752 -14.15 2.45 -19.68
N LEU A 753 -13.68 1.33 -19.15
CA LEU A 753 -12.58 0.54 -19.72
C LEU A 753 -13.18 -0.46 -20.73
N ASP A 754 -12.79 -0.35 -22.00
CA ASP A 754 -13.18 -1.29 -23.05
C ASP A 754 -12.32 -2.58 -23.08
N GLY A 755 -12.66 -3.52 -23.97
CA GLY A 755 -12.05 -4.84 -24.01
C GLY A 755 -10.53 -4.81 -24.17
N GLU A 756 -9.99 -4.00 -25.09
CA GLU A 756 -8.55 -3.92 -25.31
C GLU A 756 -7.80 -3.21 -24.17
N ILE A 757 -8.43 -2.25 -23.48
CA ILE A 757 -7.84 -1.55 -22.34
C ILE A 757 -7.78 -2.48 -21.13
N GLN A 758 -8.89 -3.19 -20.86
CA GLN A 758 -8.91 -4.24 -19.83
C GLN A 758 -7.88 -5.33 -20.14
N LYS A 759 -7.77 -5.80 -21.39
CA LYS A 759 -6.76 -6.78 -21.79
C LYS A 759 -5.35 -6.28 -21.51
N THR A 760 -5.03 -5.04 -21.87
CA THR A 760 -3.71 -4.44 -21.64
C THR A 760 -3.35 -4.40 -20.16
N LEU A 761 -4.28 -4.01 -19.27
CA LEU A 761 -4.06 -3.99 -17.82
C LEU A 761 -3.77 -5.39 -17.24
N LEU A 762 -4.30 -6.44 -17.86
CA LEU A 762 -4.16 -7.82 -17.40
C LEU A 762 -2.95 -8.53 -18.01
N SER A 763 -2.67 -8.32 -19.29
CA SER A 763 -1.66 -9.09 -20.03
C SER A 763 -0.24 -8.57 -19.86
N PHE A 764 -0.06 -7.27 -19.59
CA PHE A 764 1.26 -6.71 -19.33
C PHE A 764 1.73 -7.07 -17.92
N ILE A 765 2.80 -7.86 -17.86
CA ILE A 765 3.43 -8.33 -16.62
C ILE A 765 4.81 -7.69 -16.44
N PHE A 766 5.28 -7.71 -15.19
CA PHE A 766 6.56 -7.16 -14.77
C PHE A 766 7.49 -8.32 -14.37
N LEU A 767 8.55 -8.54 -15.15
CA LEU A 767 9.57 -9.54 -14.86
C LEU A 767 10.79 -8.84 -14.26
N GLY A 768 11.15 -9.18 -13.02
CA GLY A 768 12.24 -8.57 -12.27
C GLY A 768 11.83 -8.13 -10.87
N ASP A 769 12.75 -7.43 -10.21
CA ASP A 769 12.55 -6.88 -8.86
C ASP A 769 11.73 -5.58 -8.89
N PRO A 770 10.58 -5.51 -8.19
CA PRO A 770 9.76 -4.31 -8.17
C PRO A 770 10.41 -3.13 -7.44
N LEU A 771 11.37 -3.36 -6.54
CA LEU A 771 12.12 -2.31 -5.84
C LEU A 771 13.39 -1.87 -6.56
N PHE A 772 13.69 -2.44 -7.73
CA PHE A 772 14.85 -2.02 -8.52
C PHE A 772 14.74 -0.53 -8.86
N ALA A 773 15.79 0.21 -8.56
CA ALA A 773 15.89 1.63 -8.88
C ALA A 773 17.14 1.91 -9.71
N VAL A 774 16.96 2.56 -10.86
CA VAL A 774 18.04 2.76 -11.82
C VAL A 774 19.02 3.84 -11.33
N ASP A 775 18.51 4.91 -10.69
CA ASP A 775 19.37 5.86 -10.00
C ASP A 775 19.73 5.33 -8.61
N PRO A 776 21.03 5.16 -8.29
CA PRO A 776 21.49 4.80 -6.96
C PRO A 776 21.06 5.78 -5.85
N ASN A 777 20.63 6.99 -6.19
CA ASN A 777 20.12 8.00 -5.26
C ASN A 777 18.59 8.02 -5.15
N ALA A 778 17.88 7.21 -5.94
CA ALA A 778 16.43 7.13 -5.87
C ALA A 778 16.00 6.68 -4.48
N ASN A 779 15.04 7.41 -3.91
CA ASN A 779 14.42 6.99 -2.66
C ASN A 779 13.26 6.05 -3.00
N ILE A 780 13.44 4.75 -2.74
CA ILE A 780 12.42 3.72 -3.01
C ILE A 780 11.26 3.76 -2.01
N THR A 781 11.37 4.56 -0.95
CA THR A 781 10.41 4.65 0.16
C THR A 781 9.58 5.93 0.06
N ASP A 782 10.23 7.07 -0.21
CA ASP A 782 9.56 8.33 -0.45
C ASP A 782 8.76 8.21 -1.75
N ARG A 783 7.42 8.21 -1.61
CA ARG A 783 6.41 8.01 -2.67
C ARG A 783 5.92 6.57 -2.90
N ALA A 784 6.31 5.58 -2.10
CA ALA A 784 5.62 4.29 -2.10
C ALA A 784 4.25 4.44 -1.39
N GLN A 785 3.21 4.84 -2.12
CA GLN A 785 1.88 5.14 -1.57
C GLN A 785 0.84 4.11 -2.01
N ARG A 786 0.34 3.32 -1.07
CA ARG A 786 -0.76 2.39 -1.29
C ARG A 786 -2.09 3.04 -0.87
N ALA A 787 -3.17 2.77 -1.61
CA ALA A 787 -4.49 3.22 -1.22
C ALA A 787 -5.09 2.28 -0.16
N LYS A 788 -5.83 2.79 0.82
CA LYS A 788 -6.57 1.97 1.79
C LYS A 788 -7.67 1.15 1.10
N THR A 789 -8.23 1.69 0.01
CA THR A 789 -9.33 1.09 -0.74
C THR A 789 -8.99 0.97 -2.23
N ALA A 790 -9.34 -0.17 -2.82
CA ALA A 790 -9.20 -0.38 -4.26
C ALA A 790 -10.30 0.35 -5.03
N LYS A 791 -9.92 1.16 -6.03
CA LYS A 791 -10.83 1.88 -6.92
C LYS A 791 -11.64 0.90 -7.78
N ARG A 792 -12.95 1.16 -7.90
CA ARG A 792 -13.83 0.47 -8.84
C ARG A 792 -13.90 1.26 -10.15
N TYR A 793 -13.54 0.63 -11.25
CA TYR A 793 -13.66 1.18 -12.60
C TYR A 793 -14.93 0.71 -13.28
N ASP A 794 -15.49 1.53 -14.18
CA ASP A 794 -16.55 1.12 -15.09
C ASP A 794 -16.00 0.25 -16.21
N LEU A 795 -16.68 -0.85 -16.49
CA LEU A 795 -16.24 -1.85 -17.45
C LEU A 795 -17.26 -2.00 -18.57
N VAL A 796 -16.72 -2.07 -19.79
CA VAL A 796 -17.48 -2.52 -20.96
C VAL A 796 -17.25 -4.02 -21.14
N ARG A 797 -18.33 -4.77 -21.28
CA ARG A 797 -18.30 -6.19 -21.62
C ARG A 797 -18.66 -6.36 -23.07
N GLU A 798 -18.02 -7.30 -23.74
CA GLU A 798 -18.30 -7.60 -25.13
C GLU A 798 -18.89 -8.99 -25.26
N ARG A 799 -19.82 -9.13 -26.21
CA ARG A 799 -20.41 -10.42 -26.59
C ARG A 799 -20.58 -10.46 -28.10
N LEU A 800 -20.42 -11.66 -28.67
CA LEU A 800 -20.73 -11.87 -30.08
C LEU A 800 -22.18 -11.48 -30.32
N ASP A 801 -22.42 -10.66 -31.34
CA ASP A 801 -23.79 -10.28 -31.68
C ASP A 801 -24.43 -11.40 -32.51
N SER A 802 -25.49 -12.00 -31.97
CA SER A 802 -26.25 -13.04 -32.66
C SER A 802 -27.28 -12.46 -33.64
N LYS A 803 -27.55 -11.15 -33.59
CA LYS A 803 -28.38 -10.42 -34.53
C LYS A 803 -27.47 -9.52 -35.36
N ILE A 804 -27.51 -9.60 -36.68
CA ILE A 804 -26.65 -8.79 -37.55
C ILE A 804 -27.12 -7.32 -37.51
N ALA A 805 -26.61 -6.53 -36.56
CA ALA A 805 -26.86 -5.09 -36.51
C ALA A 805 -25.98 -4.32 -37.50
N ILE A 806 -24.75 -4.79 -37.71
CA ILE A 806 -23.84 -4.30 -38.74
C ILE A 806 -23.76 -5.37 -39.82
N ASP A 807 -24.34 -5.08 -40.98
CA ASP A 807 -24.28 -5.98 -42.12
C ASP A 807 -22.88 -6.01 -42.77
N SER A 808 -22.68 -6.97 -43.66
CA SER A 808 -21.41 -7.16 -44.37
C SER A 808 -21.03 -5.94 -45.24
N ALA A 809 -22.02 -5.21 -45.76
CA ALA A 809 -21.77 -4.05 -46.62
C ALA A 809 -21.24 -2.85 -45.81
N LEU A 810 -21.87 -2.56 -44.67
CA LEU A 810 -21.41 -1.53 -43.76
C LEU A 810 -20.06 -1.89 -43.13
N ALA A 811 -19.86 -3.15 -42.73
CA ALA A 811 -18.57 -3.63 -42.24
C ALA A 811 -17.46 -3.45 -43.30
N LYS A 812 -17.75 -3.71 -44.57
CA LYS A 812 -16.79 -3.45 -45.66
C LYS A 812 -16.53 -1.96 -45.85
N GLN A 813 -17.56 -1.11 -45.82
CA GLN A 813 -17.42 0.34 -45.92
C GLN A 813 -16.53 0.92 -44.80
N ILE A 814 -16.72 0.44 -43.56
CA ILE A 814 -15.91 0.82 -42.41
C ILE A 814 -14.45 0.39 -42.63
N PHE A 815 -14.22 -0.84 -43.10
CA PHE A 815 -12.88 -1.34 -43.42
C PHE A 815 -12.19 -0.48 -44.48
N ASP A 816 -12.88 -0.14 -45.57
CA ASP A 816 -12.34 0.70 -46.65
C ASP A 816 -11.96 2.10 -46.14
N LYS A 817 -12.80 2.69 -45.28
CA LYS A 817 -12.52 3.99 -44.64
C LYS A 817 -11.28 3.93 -43.75
N ILE A 818 -11.10 2.86 -42.99
CA ILE A 818 -9.92 2.67 -42.12
C ILE A 818 -8.67 2.47 -42.95
N ARG A 819 -8.75 1.64 -44.00
CA ARG A 819 -7.67 1.42 -44.94
C ARG A 819 -7.21 2.74 -45.57
N GLU A 820 -8.14 3.60 -45.98
CA GLU A 820 -7.83 4.92 -46.52
C GLU A 820 -7.22 5.85 -45.46
N THR A 821 -7.83 5.91 -44.27
CA THR A 821 -7.43 6.82 -43.18
C THR A 821 -6.05 6.50 -42.63
N TYR A 822 -5.80 5.22 -42.34
CA TYR A 822 -4.54 4.74 -41.74
C TYR A 822 -3.56 4.24 -42.80
N GLN A 823 -3.93 4.33 -44.07
CA GLN A 823 -3.13 3.92 -45.22
C GLN A 823 -2.58 2.51 -45.04
N ILE A 824 -3.39 1.56 -44.56
CA ILE A 824 -2.98 0.17 -44.33
C ILE A 824 -2.81 -0.50 -45.69
N ALA A 825 -1.73 -0.21 -46.41
CA ALA A 825 -1.40 -0.95 -47.62
C ALA A 825 -0.94 -2.33 -47.19
N THR A 826 -1.72 -3.29 -47.61
CA THR A 826 -1.39 -4.69 -47.47
C THR A 826 -1.74 -5.28 -48.83
N LEU A 827 -0.90 -6.18 -49.36
CA LEU A 827 -0.82 -6.55 -50.79
C LEU A 827 -2.13 -7.01 -51.46
N ASP A 828 -3.20 -7.22 -50.69
CA ASP A 828 -4.54 -7.62 -51.15
C ASP A 828 -5.63 -6.77 -50.45
N ASP A 829 -6.64 -6.32 -51.20
CA ASP A 829 -7.77 -5.48 -50.76
C ASP A 829 -8.80 -6.20 -49.87
N THR A 830 -8.41 -7.24 -49.14
CA THR A 830 -9.32 -8.11 -48.39
C THR A 830 -8.81 -8.42 -46.98
N TYR A 831 -9.77 -8.52 -46.05
CA TYR A 831 -9.60 -9.19 -44.76
C TYR A 831 -9.96 -10.68 -44.89
N THR A 832 -9.33 -11.53 -44.10
CA THR A 832 -9.59 -12.98 -44.12
C THR A 832 -10.86 -13.33 -43.35
N SER A 833 -11.15 -12.61 -42.27
CA SER A 833 -12.36 -12.80 -41.47
C SER A 833 -12.75 -11.50 -40.76
N CYS A 834 -14.04 -11.35 -40.48
CA CYS A 834 -14.61 -10.21 -39.77
C CYS A 834 -15.56 -10.72 -38.70
N THR A 835 -15.39 -10.28 -37.45
CA THR A 835 -16.33 -10.58 -36.36
C THR A 835 -16.89 -9.29 -35.79
N VAL A 836 -18.19 -9.30 -35.44
CA VAL A 836 -18.88 -8.16 -34.85
C VAL A 836 -19.31 -8.53 -33.44
N GLN A 837 -18.97 -7.66 -32.50
CA GLN A 837 -19.23 -7.82 -31.09
C GLN A 837 -20.03 -6.62 -30.60
N LYS A 838 -21.00 -6.86 -29.71
CA LYS A 838 -21.81 -5.82 -29.09
C LYS A 838 -21.24 -5.48 -27.71
N GLN A 839 -21.10 -4.19 -27.42
CA GLN A 839 -20.63 -3.69 -26.13
C GLN A 839 -21.76 -3.54 -25.12
N PHE A 840 -21.50 -3.82 -23.85
CA PHE A 840 -22.47 -3.68 -22.77
C PHE A 840 -21.77 -3.00 -21.60
N ARG A 841 -22.25 -1.81 -21.22
CA ARG A 841 -21.74 -1.10 -20.04
C ARG A 841 -22.32 -1.71 -18.77
N SER A 842 -21.46 -2.03 -17.82
CA SER A 842 -21.87 -2.38 -16.46
C SER A 842 -21.99 -1.09 -15.64
N GLY A 843 -23.20 -0.61 -15.37
CA GLY A 843 -23.43 0.61 -14.57
C GLY A 843 -22.99 0.48 -13.10
N LYS A 844 -22.75 1.63 -12.43
CA LYS A 844 -22.25 1.73 -11.05
C LYS A 844 -23.28 1.41 -9.94
N SER A 845 -24.56 1.22 -10.21
CA SER A 845 -25.57 1.00 -9.16
C SER A 845 -26.73 0.09 -9.60
N PRO A 846 -27.24 -0.81 -8.73
CA PRO A 846 -28.55 -1.45 -8.91
C PRO A 846 -29.71 -0.44 -8.91
N ASN A 847 -29.50 0.77 -8.35
CA ASN A 847 -30.50 1.81 -8.16
C ASN A 847 -30.40 2.99 -9.14
N ASP A 848 -29.61 2.90 -10.21
CA ASP A 848 -29.63 3.91 -11.29
C ASP A 848 -30.45 3.35 -12.48
N PRO A 849 -31.75 3.65 -12.59
CA PRO A 849 -32.58 3.23 -13.70
C PRO A 849 -32.30 4.13 -14.91
N LYS A 850 -31.03 4.18 -15.36
CA LYS A 850 -30.75 4.68 -16.69
C LYS A 850 -31.37 3.70 -17.68
N LYS A 851 -32.35 4.23 -18.42
CA LYS A 851 -33.19 3.53 -19.40
C LYS A 851 -32.39 2.49 -20.19
N PRO A 852 -32.91 1.26 -20.38
CA PRO A 852 -32.36 0.32 -21.34
C PRO A 852 -32.52 0.94 -22.75
N GLY A 853 -31.45 1.55 -23.26
CA GLY A 853 -31.49 2.29 -24.52
C GLY A 853 -30.35 3.27 -24.81
N GLU A 854 -29.35 3.44 -23.93
CA GLU A 854 -28.15 4.21 -24.27
C GLU A 854 -27.35 3.50 -25.38
N GLU A 855 -26.91 4.29 -26.38
CA GLU A 855 -26.25 3.84 -27.62
C GLU A 855 -25.27 2.70 -27.37
N THR A 856 -25.59 1.54 -27.93
CA THR A 856 -24.75 0.35 -27.77
C THR A 856 -23.71 0.33 -28.87
N ASP A 857 -22.47 0.66 -28.54
CA ASP A 857 -21.38 0.58 -29.51
C ASP A 857 -21.09 -0.88 -29.90
N TYR A 858 -20.51 -1.03 -31.08
CA TYR A 858 -20.10 -2.30 -31.66
C TYR A 858 -18.59 -2.31 -31.84
N VAL A 859 -17.98 -3.48 -31.66
CA VAL A 859 -16.59 -3.71 -32.02
C VAL A 859 -16.53 -4.63 -33.21
N ILE A 860 -15.90 -4.17 -34.27
CA ILE A 860 -15.59 -4.99 -35.44
C ILE A 860 -14.11 -5.37 -35.37
N ILE A 861 -13.83 -6.66 -35.43
CA ILE A 861 -12.46 -7.19 -35.51
C ILE A 861 -12.24 -7.73 -36.91
N TYR A 862 -11.38 -7.06 -37.66
CA TYR A 862 -10.89 -7.52 -38.95
C TYR A 862 -9.59 -8.29 -38.72
N ALA A 863 -9.54 -9.52 -39.19
CA ALA A 863 -8.33 -10.32 -39.17
C ALA A 863 -7.78 -10.50 -40.57
N LYS A 864 -6.46 -10.38 -40.69
CA LYS A 864 -5.74 -10.61 -41.93
C LYS A 864 -4.57 -11.55 -41.70
N ASP A 865 -4.58 -12.66 -42.44
CA ASP A 865 -3.47 -13.60 -42.45
C ASP A 865 -2.41 -13.12 -43.44
N ILE A 866 -1.21 -12.84 -42.92
CA ILE A 866 -0.06 -12.46 -43.71
C ILE A 866 0.88 -13.67 -43.76
N ARG A 867 1.02 -14.25 -44.96
CA ARG A 867 1.91 -15.38 -45.20
C ARG A 867 3.25 -14.86 -45.69
N GLN A 868 4.32 -15.18 -44.98
CA GLN A 868 5.67 -14.88 -45.41
C GLN A 868 6.57 -16.08 -45.11
N ASN A 869 7.09 -16.72 -46.17
CA ASN A 869 7.75 -18.03 -46.12
C ASN A 869 6.84 -19.07 -45.41
N ASP A 870 7.37 -19.82 -44.44
CA ASP A 870 6.64 -20.83 -43.66
C ASP A 870 5.86 -20.25 -42.46
N ILE A 871 5.82 -18.93 -42.31
CA ILE A 871 5.17 -18.27 -41.17
C ILE A 871 3.87 -17.62 -41.64
N VAL A 872 2.76 -18.04 -41.01
CA VAL A 872 1.48 -17.34 -41.09
C VAL A 872 1.35 -16.49 -39.83
N THR A 873 1.37 -15.17 -39.99
CA THR A 873 1.02 -14.24 -38.90
C THR A 873 -0.38 -13.69 -39.13
N ARG A 874 -1.11 -13.41 -38.06
CA ARG A 874 -2.45 -12.87 -38.12
C ARG A 874 -2.45 -11.49 -37.51
N SER A 875 -2.72 -10.48 -38.34
CA SER A 875 -2.86 -9.10 -37.91
C SER A 875 -4.32 -8.80 -37.62
N LEU A 876 -4.61 -8.24 -36.45
CA LEU A 876 -5.95 -7.87 -36.02
C LEU A 876 -6.08 -6.34 -36.02
N THR A 877 -7.12 -5.85 -36.67
CA THR A 877 -7.57 -4.46 -36.59
C THR A 877 -8.91 -4.43 -35.87
N ARG A 878 -8.94 -3.74 -34.74
CA ARG A 878 -10.09 -3.66 -33.85
C ARG A 878 -10.68 -2.26 -33.93
N VAL A 879 -12.00 -2.19 -34.14
CA VAL A 879 -12.68 -0.95 -34.51
C VAL A 879 -13.95 -0.81 -33.67
N THR A 880 -13.98 0.18 -32.80
CA THR A 880 -15.18 0.53 -32.06
C THR A 880 -15.99 1.53 -32.88
N VAL A 881 -17.25 1.21 -33.13
CA VAL A 881 -18.18 2.00 -33.94
C VAL A 881 -19.52 2.20 -33.25
N SER A 882 -20.19 3.31 -33.54
CA SER A 882 -21.58 3.52 -33.13
C SER A 882 -22.54 2.58 -33.87
N PRO A 883 -23.81 2.42 -33.42
CA PRO A 883 -24.83 1.69 -34.18
C PRO A 883 -25.00 2.16 -35.63
N GLY A 884 -24.71 3.44 -35.92
CA GLY A 884 -24.76 4.02 -37.26
C GLY A 884 -23.49 3.80 -38.10
N GLY A 885 -22.47 3.10 -37.58
CA GLY A 885 -21.21 2.85 -38.26
C GLY A 885 -20.19 3.99 -38.17
N GLU A 886 -20.38 4.96 -37.26
CA GLU A 886 -19.38 6.00 -37.02
C GLU A 886 -18.20 5.44 -36.21
N ILE A 887 -16.98 5.59 -36.72
CA ILE A 887 -15.76 5.09 -36.07
C ILE A 887 -15.42 5.96 -34.86
N ARG A 888 -15.40 5.35 -33.67
CA ARG A 888 -15.00 6.00 -32.42
C ARG A 888 -13.54 5.76 -32.08
N LYS A 889 -13.05 4.54 -32.30
CA LYS A 889 -11.70 4.10 -31.91
C LYS A 889 -11.19 3.01 -32.84
N VAL A 890 -9.89 3.02 -33.12
CA VAL A 890 -9.21 1.98 -33.89
C VAL A 890 -7.93 1.58 -33.16
N SER A 891 -7.69 0.28 -33.02
CA SER A 891 -6.46 -0.27 -32.47
C SER A 891 -5.97 -1.47 -33.27
N PHE A 892 -4.67 -1.72 -33.23
CA PHE A 892 -3.98 -2.69 -34.06
C PHE A 892 -3.16 -3.64 -33.18
N SER A 893 -3.19 -4.93 -33.49
CA SER A 893 -2.36 -5.92 -32.81
C SER A 893 -0.88 -5.62 -33.04
N ARG A 894 -0.06 -5.78 -31.98
CA ARG A 894 1.40 -5.66 -32.05
C ARG A 894 2.06 -6.93 -32.54
#